data_AF-A0A7J6KR34-F1
#
_entry.id   AF-A0A7J6KR34-F1
#
_cell.length_a   1.000
_cell.length_b   1.000
_cell.length_c   1.000
_cell.angle_alpha   90.00
_cell.angle_beta   90.00
_cell.angle_gamma   90.00
#
_symmetry.space_group_name_H-M   'P 1'
#
loop_
_entity.id
_entity.type
_entity.pdbx_description
1 polymer ?
#
loop_
_entity_poly.entity_id
_entity_poly.type
_entity_poly.pdbx_seq_one_letter_code
_entity_poly.pdbx_strand_id
1 'polypeptide(L)'
;VLLKEANPTGGRPDQAEGNVPRTNGGLLRLEQGLQRLRRELGWICQLQRTPQAEWSTRLRNRTAKLRRRYGSSENALHNLKTVKTLELEHVSERIRTIKHRRRQREFKHQMARDRALFYRLRSQEHEGEDQEGHNGEDRNREGPTAEELKTFWSEVWRAPTVEDDARAIEEDGEWHEDFLEALESEERMDSITITPEMVASTIRGAKTWKAPGPDGVRMVWLKLYCDLIAPALARCYQRILNNPETSPAWFTTARCHLTPKKVPEGQQRLPRHYRPISCLPTTYKVFTRVIYDSLYTHCEKSALIMPREQQGGRSHSMGCLHQLWLDSLATHHIRQARHRCAIAWVDLERAYDGLLPAWVDYWMAKYKLAPNFRSWLTTTRQNWRVQLQRGGETVAQAVPVRRGLLQGDALSVLVFILATSPLTAALKHAHGAYCFGRPRPGGPEISHLAIIDDYKIYCRGARELGEKLKILSRVSNKAGLGVSKPKCAWLSVRNGVPEARNDALLNAPPELQDVPYLENDATYKYLGIEQALVPGPETYRRIKEELRTRVKRILKLELPAVKTINALNEWALPIAQYACGAGVISRSQAAELDVMVRNTFRRSKCLSHSSSTSLFHMRRKDGGRGVRSIEDMWTRTVISGVEYRRQRFSDILDILPATSPLKKIETAANRATADLLLDTTQPITGDMLRNACADRWKKLLEDQPQAGRWWRELALAAPEGIDMDATLGWIDDANTTLGMHVENVIMNIRASCIPTRSFPRRQRDPTCRICGRTDES
;
A
#
# COMPACT_ATOMS: atom_id res chain seq x y z
N VAL A 1 -32.57 -24.68 -15.80
CA VAL A 1 -33.53 -23.57 -16.02
C VAL A 1 -32.82 -22.20 -16.05
N LEU A 2 -31.56 -22.13 -16.52
CA LEU A 2 -30.72 -20.91 -16.45
C LEU A 2 -30.00 -20.57 -17.76
N LEU A 3 -30.56 -20.94 -18.92
CA LEU A 3 -29.96 -20.65 -20.23
C LEU A 3 -30.98 -20.29 -21.35
N LYS A 4 -32.24 -19.93 -21.01
CA LYS A 4 -33.27 -19.60 -22.03
C LYS A 4 -33.84 -18.18 -21.99
N GLU A 5 -33.37 -17.29 -21.12
CA GLU A 5 -33.88 -15.90 -21.05
C GLU A 5 -32.92 -14.84 -21.63
N ALA A 6 -31.90 -15.26 -22.38
CA ALA A 6 -31.01 -14.36 -23.10
C ALA A 6 -31.25 -14.48 -24.61
N ASN A 7 -32.41 -14.02 -25.08
CA ASN A 7 -32.63 -13.74 -26.50
C ASN A 7 -32.97 -12.25 -26.64
N PRO A 8 -32.16 -11.44 -27.34
CA PRO A 8 -32.39 -10.02 -27.50
C PRO A 8 -33.19 -9.79 -28.79
N THR A 9 -34.51 -9.91 -28.75
CA THR A 9 -35.35 -9.38 -29.82
C THR A 9 -35.74 -7.96 -29.47
N GLY A 10 -35.31 -7.03 -30.31
CA GLY A 10 -35.53 -5.60 -30.19
C GLY A 10 -36.99 -5.25 -29.94
N GLY A 11 -37.21 -4.49 -28.88
CA GLY A 11 -38.42 -3.72 -28.65
C GLY A 11 -37.97 -2.47 -27.91
N ARG A 12 -38.29 -1.30 -28.47
CA ARG A 12 -38.17 -0.02 -27.76
C ARG A 12 -38.83 -0.16 -26.38
N PRO A 13 -38.27 0.42 -25.31
CA PRO A 13 -38.96 0.43 -24.03
C PRO A 13 -40.19 1.31 -24.18
N ASP A 14 -41.35 0.69 -24.35
CA ASP A 14 -42.62 1.35 -24.16
C ASP A 14 -42.64 1.92 -22.74
N GLN A 15 -43.14 3.15 -22.67
CA GLN A 15 -43.42 3.87 -21.45
C GLN A 15 -44.41 3.05 -20.61
N ALA A 16 -43.89 2.22 -19.72
CA ALA A 16 -44.68 1.60 -18.68
C ALA A 16 -44.93 2.65 -17.59
N GLU A 17 -46.03 3.38 -17.76
CA GLU A 17 -46.69 4.13 -16.71
C GLU A 17 -46.78 3.32 -15.41
N GLY A 18 -46.51 4.01 -14.29
CA GLY A 18 -47.23 3.78 -13.05
C GLY A 18 -47.24 2.37 -12.47
N ASN A 19 -46.09 1.75 -12.20
CA ASN A 19 -46.04 0.68 -11.19
C ASN A 19 -45.08 1.03 -10.07
N VAL A 20 -45.63 1.72 -9.07
CA VAL A 20 -45.02 1.91 -7.75
C VAL A 20 -44.56 0.54 -7.24
N PRO A 21 -43.28 0.37 -6.82
CA PRO A 21 -42.80 -0.93 -6.37
C PRO A 21 -43.65 -1.39 -5.19
N ARG A 22 -44.33 -2.55 -5.34
CA ARG A 22 -45.16 -3.19 -4.30
C ARG A 22 -44.49 -3.02 -2.95
N THR A 23 -45.08 -2.17 -2.11
CA THR A 23 -44.62 -1.95 -0.74
C THR A 23 -44.68 -3.28 -0.02
N ASN A 24 -43.51 -3.77 0.36
CA ASN A 24 -43.35 -5.08 0.99
C ASN A 24 -44.06 -5.01 2.35
N GLY A 25 -45.31 -5.48 2.43
CA GLY A 25 -46.19 -5.31 3.59
C GLY A 25 -45.60 -5.84 4.91
N GLY A 26 -44.57 -6.70 4.85
CA GLY A 26 -43.78 -7.11 6.01
C GLY A 26 -42.86 -6.01 6.59
N LEU A 27 -42.16 -5.23 5.75
CA LEU A 27 -41.29 -4.14 6.23
C LEU A 27 -42.13 -3.00 6.81
N LEU A 28 -43.23 -2.66 6.16
CA LEU A 28 -44.17 -1.64 6.62
C LEU A 28 -44.78 -2.02 7.98
N ARG A 29 -45.19 -3.28 8.15
CA ARG A 29 -45.67 -3.82 9.44
C ARG A 29 -44.60 -3.75 10.54
N LEU A 30 -43.34 -4.07 10.23
CA LEU A 30 -42.24 -3.96 11.18
C LEU A 30 -41.97 -2.49 11.58
N GLU A 31 -41.99 -1.55 10.63
CA GLU A 31 -41.80 -0.12 10.90
C GLU A 31 -42.94 0.46 11.76
N GLN A 32 -44.18 0.07 11.48
CA GLN A 32 -45.34 0.41 12.31
C GLN A 32 -45.23 -0.20 13.72
N GLY A 33 -44.76 -1.46 13.82
CA GLY A 33 -44.46 -2.12 15.10
C GLY A 33 -43.38 -1.39 15.91
N LEU A 34 -42.30 -0.94 15.24
CA LEU A 34 -41.24 -0.15 15.87
C LEU A 34 -41.76 1.19 16.44
N GLN A 35 -42.62 1.89 15.69
CA GLN A 35 -43.26 3.12 16.17
C GLN A 35 -44.20 2.88 17.35
N ARG A 36 -44.86 1.72 17.40
CA ARG A 36 -45.70 1.33 18.54
C ARG A 36 -44.86 1.10 19.79
N LEU A 37 -43.77 0.34 19.68
CA LEU A 37 -42.83 0.10 20.79
C LEU A 37 -42.18 1.39 21.32
N ARG A 38 -41.82 2.33 20.45
CA ARG A 38 -41.30 3.66 20.87
C ARG A 38 -42.32 4.44 21.70
N ARG A 39 -43.59 4.42 21.30
CA ARG A 39 -44.68 5.07 22.04
C ARG A 39 -44.90 4.43 23.41
N GLU A 40 -44.92 3.10 23.47
CA GLU A 40 -45.05 2.35 24.72
C GLU A 40 -43.90 2.63 25.70
N LEU A 41 -42.64 2.64 25.21
CA LEU A 41 -41.47 2.99 26.04
C LEU A 41 -41.48 4.45 26.50
N GLY A 42 -41.90 5.37 25.63
CA GLY A 42 -42.07 6.78 26.00
C GLY A 42 -43.04 6.94 27.18
N TRP A 43 -44.14 6.18 27.17
CA TRP A 43 -45.10 6.17 28.28
C TRP A 43 -44.55 5.56 29.56
N ILE A 44 -43.81 4.44 29.46
CA ILE A 44 -43.17 3.80 30.64
C ILE A 44 -42.14 4.75 31.27
N CYS A 45 -41.33 5.45 30.47
CA CYS A 45 -40.38 6.45 30.96
C CYS A 45 -41.07 7.66 31.61
N GLN A 46 -42.20 8.10 31.08
CA GLN A 46 -43.00 9.18 31.66
C GLN A 46 -43.56 8.78 33.04
N LEU A 47 -44.08 7.54 33.15
CA LEU A 47 -44.57 6.98 34.43
C LEU A 47 -43.47 6.86 35.50
N GLN A 48 -42.22 6.60 35.12
CA GLN A 48 -41.09 6.52 36.05
C GLN A 48 -40.60 7.89 36.53
N ARG A 49 -40.88 8.97 35.80
CA ARG A 49 -40.36 10.32 36.09
C ARG A 49 -41.36 11.20 36.83
N THR A 50 -42.66 10.96 36.67
CA THR A 50 -43.72 11.81 37.25
C THR A 50 -44.19 11.25 38.59
N PRO A 51 -44.14 12.04 39.70
CA PRO A 51 -44.70 11.63 40.99
C PRO A 51 -46.18 11.26 40.88
N GLN A 52 -46.62 10.24 41.64
CA GLN A 52 -47.97 9.68 41.53
C GLN A 52 -49.10 10.71 41.79
N ALA A 53 -48.80 11.75 42.57
CA ALA A 53 -49.71 12.87 42.85
C ALA A 53 -50.06 13.71 41.60
N GLU A 54 -49.14 13.82 40.64
CA GLU A 54 -49.27 14.67 39.44
C GLU A 54 -49.82 13.91 38.22
N TRP A 55 -50.26 12.66 38.41
CA TRP A 55 -50.75 11.86 37.30
C TRP A 55 -52.11 12.35 36.80
N SER A 56 -52.16 12.81 35.55
CA SER A 56 -53.42 13.06 34.84
C SER A 56 -54.31 11.81 34.79
N THR A 57 -55.63 12.00 34.64
CA THR A 57 -56.64 10.91 34.54
C THR A 57 -56.31 9.91 33.44
N ARG A 58 -55.75 10.38 32.32
CA ARG A 58 -55.26 9.52 31.22
C ARG A 58 -54.07 8.65 31.62
N LEU A 59 -53.15 9.17 32.44
CA LEU A 59 -52.00 8.42 32.94
C LEU A 59 -52.49 7.31 33.88
N ARG A 60 -53.34 7.65 34.86
CA ARG A 60 -53.91 6.72 35.87
C ARG A 60 -54.64 5.53 35.23
N ASN A 61 -55.48 5.78 34.22
CA ASN A 61 -56.21 4.72 33.51
C ASN A 61 -55.29 3.78 32.72
N ARG A 62 -54.17 4.29 32.22
CA ARG A 62 -53.16 3.49 31.49
C ARG A 62 -52.27 2.69 32.44
N THR A 63 -51.90 3.24 33.59
CA THR A 63 -51.18 2.49 34.63
C THR A 63 -52.02 1.34 35.17
N ALA A 64 -53.33 1.54 35.35
CA ALA A 64 -54.26 0.48 35.75
C ALA A 64 -54.31 -0.67 34.73
N LYS A 65 -54.30 -0.37 33.42
CA LYS A 65 -54.21 -1.38 32.35
C LYS A 65 -52.89 -2.16 32.37
N LEU A 66 -51.77 -1.48 32.64
CA LEU A 66 -50.45 -2.13 32.73
C LEU A 66 -50.33 -3.01 33.99
N ARG A 67 -50.82 -2.53 35.15
CA ARG A 67 -50.84 -3.28 36.41
C ARG A 67 -51.71 -4.55 36.32
N ARG A 68 -52.85 -4.49 35.62
CA ARG A 68 -53.69 -5.68 35.33
C ARG A 68 -52.99 -6.72 34.44
N ARG A 69 -52.11 -6.29 33.55
CA ARG A 69 -51.50 -7.15 32.53
C ARG A 69 -50.16 -7.74 32.98
N TYR A 70 -49.43 -7.10 33.88
CA TYR A 70 -48.05 -7.47 34.25
C TYR A 70 -47.72 -7.44 35.75
N GLY A 71 -48.70 -7.16 36.63
CA GLY A 71 -48.52 -7.14 38.08
C GLY A 71 -48.11 -5.77 38.66
N SER A 72 -48.18 -5.65 39.99
CA SER A 72 -48.18 -4.37 40.72
C SER A 72 -46.85 -3.95 41.36
N SER A 73 -45.75 -4.69 41.19
CA SER A 73 -44.47 -4.35 41.84
C SER A 73 -43.66 -3.30 41.05
N GLU A 74 -42.88 -2.47 41.76
CA GLU A 74 -41.96 -1.50 41.15
C GLU A 74 -40.89 -2.19 40.28
N ASN A 75 -40.42 -3.38 40.69
CA ASN A 75 -39.52 -4.22 39.92
C ASN A 75 -40.13 -4.71 38.60
N ALA A 76 -41.45 -4.92 38.53
CA ALA A 76 -42.13 -5.31 37.30
C ALA A 76 -42.09 -4.21 36.23
N LEU A 77 -42.15 -2.93 36.62
CA LEU A 77 -42.09 -1.80 35.68
C LEU A 77 -40.67 -1.60 35.12
N HIS A 78 -39.64 -1.77 35.95
CA HIS A 78 -38.24 -1.73 35.52
C HIS A 78 -37.93 -2.89 34.56
N ASN A 79 -38.35 -4.12 34.89
CA ASN A 79 -38.19 -5.29 34.02
C ASN A 79 -38.93 -5.13 32.69
N LEU A 80 -40.15 -4.56 32.70
CA LEU A 80 -40.92 -4.29 31.49
C LEU A 80 -40.24 -3.27 30.58
N LYS A 81 -39.63 -2.23 31.15
CA LYS A 81 -38.82 -1.26 30.38
C LYS A 81 -37.64 -1.95 29.71
N THR A 82 -36.91 -2.80 30.43
CA THR A 82 -35.78 -3.56 29.88
C THR A 82 -36.22 -4.49 28.76
N VAL A 83 -37.28 -5.28 28.96
CA VAL A 83 -37.84 -6.19 27.95
C VAL A 83 -38.28 -5.43 26.70
N LYS A 84 -39.03 -4.33 26.86
CA LYS A 84 -39.49 -3.52 25.71
C LYS A 84 -38.35 -2.81 24.99
N THR A 85 -37.30 -2.43 25.71
CA THR A 85 -36.08 -1.86 25.11
C THR A 85 -35.37 -2.89 24.24
N LEU A 86 -35.22 -4.13 24.72
CA LEU A 86 -34.67 -5.26 23.96
C LEU A 86 -35.53 -5.61 22.73
N GLU A 87 -36.87 -5.63 22.87
CA GLU A 87 -37.78 -5.84 21.74
C GLU A 87 -37.63 -4.74 20.68
N LEU A 88 -37.53 -3.48 21.11
CA LEU A 88 -37.34 -2.35 20.21
C LEU A 88 -35.99 -2.46 19.47
N GLU A 89 -34.93 -2.81 20.18
CA GLU A 89 -33.61 -3.06 19.58
C GLU A 89 -33.67 -4.19 18.56
N HIS A 90 -34.32 -5.30 18.89
CA HIS A 90 -34.47 -6.45 17.99
C HIS A 90 -35.25 -6.10 16.72
N VAL A 91 -36.40 -5.42 16.84
CA VAL A 91 -37.21 -5.00 15.68
C VAL A 91 -36.47 -3.97 14.82
N SER A 92 -35.81 -3.00 15.47
CA SER A 92 -34.95 -2.00 14.80
C SER A 92 -33.84 -2.68 14.01
N GLU A 93 -33.22 -3.71 14.57
CA GLU A 93 -32.15 -4.47 13.93
C GLU A 93 -32.67 -5.35 12.79
N ARG A 94 -33.85 -5.96 12.91
CA ARG A 94 -34.51 -6.66 11.79
C ARG A 94 -34.81 -5.73 10.62
N ILE A 95 -35.35 -4.53 10.88
CA ILE A 95 -35.63 -3.53 9.84
C ILE A 95 -34.32 -3.12 9.14
N ARG A 96 -33.27 -2.82 9.92
CA ARG A 96 -31.94 -2.49 9.36
C ARG A 96 -31.41 -3.63 8.51
N THR A 97 -31.49 -4.87 8.99
CA THR A 97 -31.03 -6.05 8.27
C THR A 97 -31.78 -6.22 6.95
N ILE A 98 -33.10 -6.03 6.93
CA ILE A 98 -33.90 -6.13 5.70
C ILE A 98 -33.53 -5.01 4.72
N LYS A 99 -33.45 -3.76 5.18
CA LYS A 99 -33.05 -2.61 4.35
C LYS A 99 -31.62 -2.79 3.80
N HIS A 100 -30.71 -3.25 4.63
CA HIS A 100 -29.32 -3.53 4.26
C HIS A 100 -29.23 -4.69 3.25
N ARG A 101 -29.94 -5.80 3.46
CA ARG A 101 -29.99 -6.90 2.47
C ARG A 101 -30.53 -6.44 1.12
N ARG A 102 -31.51 -5.53 1.11
CA ARG A 102 -32.03 -4.92 -0.13
C ARG A 102 -30.96 -4.07 -0.82
N ARG A 103 -30.34 -3.14 -0.10
CA ARG A 103 -29.23 -2.32 -0.63
C ARG A 103 -28.07 -3.17 -1.12
N GLN A 104 -27.73 -4.26 -0.41
CA GLN A 104 -26.71 -5.21 -0.82
C GLN A 104 -27.07 -5.95 -2.10
N ARG A 105 -28.35 -6.34 -2.29
CA ARG A 105 -28.82 -6.95 -3.54
C ARG A 105 -28.77 -5.95 -4.69
N GLU A 106 -29.25 -4.74 -4.47
CA GLU A 106 -29.21 -3.64 -5.44
C GLU A 106 -27.75 -3.31 -5.81
N PHE A 107 -26.86 -3.16 -4.82
CA PHE A 107 -25.44 -2.93 -5.02
C PHE A 107 -24.74 -4.10 -5.71
N LYS A 108 -25.09 -5.36 -5.38
CA LYS A 108 -24.56 -6.53 -6.10
C LYS A 108 -25.04 -6.58 -7.53
N HIS A 109 -26.30 -6.23 -7.80
CA HIS A 109 -26.82 -6.13 -9.16
C HIS A 109 -26.15 -4.99 -9.91
N GLN A 110 -25.92 -3.85 -9.26
CA GLN A 110 -25.16 -2.75 -9.83
C GLN A 110 -23.72 -3.17 -10.11
N MET A 111 -23.01 -3.76 -9.16
CA MET A 111 -21.66 -4.29 -9.37
C MET A 111 -21.60 -5.39 -10.43
N ALA A 112 -22.61 -6.26 -10.51
CA ALA A 112 -22.68 -7.28 -11.55
C ALA A 112 -22.93 -6.64 -12.93
N ARG A 113 -23.78 -5.61 -13.00
CA ARG A 113 -24.01 -4.80 -14.21
C ARG A 113 -22.76 -4.03 -14.60
N ASP A 114 -22.12 -3.34 -13.67
CA ASP A 114 -20.89 -2.57 -13.88
C ASP A 114 -19.74 -3.50 -14.26
N ARG A 115 -19.66 -4.70 -13.67
CA ARG A 115 -18.66 -5.71 -14.02
C ARG A 115 -18.94 -6.32 -15.39
N ALA A 116 -20.21 -6.60 -15.70
CA ALA A 116 -20.61 -7.07 -17.02
C ALA A 116 -20.38 -5.98 -18.08
N LEU A 117 -20.68 -4.72 -17.77
CA LEU A 117 -20.40 -3.55 -18.59
C LEU A 117 -18.89 -3.37 -18.76
N PHE A 118 -18.10 -3.48 -17.70
CA PHE A 118 -16.64 -3.42 -17.74
C PHE A 118 -16.07 -4.52 -18.64
N TYR A 119 -16.53 -5.76 -18.52
CA TYR A 119 -16.07 -6.84 -19.39
C TYR A 119 -16.62 -6.74 -20.82
N ARG A 120 -17.82 -6.17 -21.01
CA ARG A 120 -18.45 -5.95 -22.33
C ARG A 120 -17.78 -4.79 -23.08
N LEU A 121 -17.50 -3.68 -22.41
CA LEU A 121 -16.68 -2.58 -22.95
C LEU A 121 -15.29 -3.09 -23.30
N ARG A 122 -14.71 -3.93 -22.44
CA ARG A 122 -13.42 -4.58 -22.70
C ARG A 122 -13.47 -5.61 -23.84
N SER A 123 -14.61 -6.25 -24.10
CA SER A 123 -14.78 -7.16 -25.25
C SER A 123 -15.07 -6.40 -26.54
N GLN A 124 -15.78 -5.27 -26.47
CA GLN A 124 -16.01 -4.36 -27.59
C GLN A 124 -14.72 -3.65 -28.03
N GLU A 125 -13.78 -3.40 -27.11
CA GLU A 125 -12.40 -2.98 -27.44
C GLU A 125 -11.59 -4.02 -28.25
N HIS A 126 -12.08 -5.25 -28.45
CA HIS A 126 -11.44 -6.26 -29.31
C HIS A 126 -12.15 -6.47 -30.66
N GLU A 127 -13.33 -5.89 -30.88
CA GLU A 127 -14.14 -6.12 -32.09
C GLU A 127 -14.52 -4.83 -32.84
N GLY A 128 -14.09 -3.65 -32.38
CA GLY A 128 -14.34 -2.36 -33.03
C GLY A 128 -13.06 -1.66 -33.48
N GLU A 129 -12.30 -2.29 -34.38
CA GLU A 129 -11.61 -1.49 -35.39
C GLU A 129 -12.66 -1.03 -36.40
N ASP A 130 -12.55 0.24 -36.76
CA ASP A 130 -13.28 0.95 -37.81
C ASP A 130 -14.70 1.45 -37.51
N GLN A 131 -14.79 2.79 -37.51
CA GLN A 131 -15.95 3.64 -37.76
C GLN A 131 -17.00 3.70 -36.65
N GLU A 132 -17.00 4.81 -35.90
CA GLU A 132 -18.05 5.83 -36.01
C GLU A 132 -17.73 7.03 -35.13
N GLY A 133 -17.67 8.21 -35.76
CA GLY A 133 -17.50 9.48 -35.08
C GLY A 133 -18.73 9.81 -34.26
N HIS A 134 -18.56 9.94 -32.95
CA HIS A 134 -19.54 10.58 -32.09
C HIS A 134 -19.13 12.04 -31.82
N ASN A 135 -19.73 12.93 -32.61
CA ASN A 135 -20.05 14.29 -32.18
C ASN A 135 -20.98 14.19 -30.96
N GLY A 136 -20.40 14.38 -29.78
CA GLY A 136 -21.08 14.45 -28.50
C GLY A 136 -20.50 15.59 -27.68
N GLU A 137 -21.32 16.64 -27.55
CA GLU A 137 -21.16 17.87 -26.79
C GLU A 137 -20.06 17.89 -25.70
N ASP A 138 -19.18 18.88 -25.90
CA ASP A 138 -18.04 19.28 -25.11
C ASP A 138 -18.42 19.53 -23.64
N ARG A 139 -18.30 18.49 -22.80
CA ARG A 139 -18.31 18.64 -21.34
C ARG A 139 -16.86 18.76 -20.87
N ASN A 140 -16.44 19.99 -20.55
CA ASN A 140 -15.23 20.33 -19.78
C ASN A 140 -13.96 19.54 -20.14
N ARG A 141 -13.23 19.98 -21.18
CA ARG A 141 -11.83 19.56 -21.42
C ARG A 141 -10.90 20.15 -20.35
N GLU A 142 -10.80 19.49 -19.19
CA GLU A 142 -9.88 19.85 -18.09
C GLU A 142 -8.42 19.41 -18.35
N GLY A 143 -8.11 18.75 -19.48
CA GLY A 143 -6.77 18.22 -19.80
C GLY A 143 -6.16 18.73 -21.12
N PRO A 144 -4.85 18.56 -21.34
CA PRO A 144 -4.14 18.96 -22.57
C PRO A 144 -4.67 18.23 -23.80
N THR A 145 -4.55 18.82 -24.99
CA THR A 145 -4.96 18.17 -26.25
C THR A 145 -4.04 17.00 -26.61
N ALA A 146 -4.47 16.15 -27.55
CA ALA A 146 -3.66 15.04 -28.03
C ALA A 146 -2.38 15.55 -28.71
N GLU A 147 -2.47 16.64 -29.48
CA GLU A 147 -1.34 17.27 -30.15
C GLU A 147 -0.34 17.85 -29.16
N GLU A 148 -0.80 18.53 -28.10
CA GLU A 148 0.05 19.07 -27.04
C GLU A 148 0.81 17.95 -26.32
N LEU A 149 0.13 16.84 -26.00
CA LEU A 149 0.75 15.66 -25.39
C LEU A 149 1.77 15.01 -26.32
N LYS A 150 1.41 14.79 -27.59
CA LYS A 150 2.31 14.21 -28.59
C LYS A 150 3.57 15.05 -28.75
N THR A 151 3.42 16.36 -28.89
CA THR A 151 4.52 17.31 -29.09
C THR A 151 5.44 17.32 -27.88
N PHE A 152 4.87 17.45 -26.67
CA PHE A 152 5.64 17.45 -25.44
C PHE A 152 6.46 16.16 -25.25
N TRP A 153 5.84 14.99 -25.43
CA TRP A 153 6.54 13.72 -25.23
C TRP A 153 7.54 13.39 -26.33
N SER A 154 7.25 13.79 -27.58
CA SER A 154 8.22 13.66 -28.67
C SER A 154 9.47 14.50 -28.40
N GLU A 155 9.31 15.69 -27.81
CA GLU A 155 10.41 16.56 -27.42
C GLU A 155 11.20 16.01 -26.24
N VAL A 156 10.53 15.43 -25.24
CA VAL A 156 11.21 14.80 -24.10
C VAL A 156 12.09 13.62 -24.54
N TRP A 157 11.61 12.82 -25.49
CA TRP A 157 12.32 11.64 -25.98
C TRP A 157 13.12 11.87 -27.27
N ARG A 158 13.34 13.13 -27.65
CA ARG A 158 14.13 13.50 -28.83
C ARG A 158 15.55 12.93 -28.74
N ALA A 159 16.20 12.79 -29.90
CA ALA A 159 17.61 12.41 -29.94
C ALA A 159 18.45 13.49 -29.23
N PRO A 160 19.42 13.11 -28.38
CA PRO A 160 20.41 14.06 -27.88
C PRO A 160 21.21 14.72 -29.00
N THR A 161 21.76 15.89 -28.71
CA THR A 161 22.71 16.53 -29.62
C THR A 161 24.11 15.93 -29.44
N VAL A 162 24.99 16.16 -30.41
CA VAL A 162 26.38 15.67 -30.35
C VAL A 162 27.11 16.28 -29.14
N GLU A 163 26.82 17.54 -28.81
CA GLU A 163 27.40 18.23 -27.65
C GLU A 163 26.89 17.65 -26.32
N ASP A 164 25.60 17.28 -26.24
CA ASP A 164 25.04 16.61 -25.07
C ASP A 164 25.78 15.29 -24.81
N ASP A 165 26.00 14.48 -25.86
CA ASP A 165 26.68 13.19 -25.77
C ASP A 165 28.17 13.35 -25.44
N ALA A 166 28.87 14.31 -26.05
CA ALA A 166 30.28 14.60 -25.77
C ALA A 166 30.47 15.05 -24.31
N ARG A 167 29.64 15.97 -23.83
CA ARG A 167 29.67 16.44 -22.44
C ARG A 167 29.34 15.32 -21.45
N ALA A 168 28.50 14.37 -21.82
CA ALA A 168 28.14 13.26 -20.94
C ALA A 168 29.37 12.44 -20.54
N ILE A 169 30.28 12.18 -21.48
CA ILE A 169 31.41 11.26 -21.28
C ILE A 169 32.74 11.94 -20.95
N GLU A 170 32.75 13.27 -20.86
CA GLU A 170 33.91 14.05 -20.45
C GLU A 170 34.39 13.61 -19.06
N GLU A 171 35.69 13.68 -18.78
CA GLU A 171 36.21 13.44 -17.43
C GLU A 171 35.74 14.57 -16.47
N ASP A 172 35.66 14.31 -15.16
CA ASP A 172 35.08 15.29 -14.21
C ASP A 172 35.98 15.56 -12.99
N GLY A 173 37.29 15.60 -13.23
CA GLY A 173 38.32 15.82 -12.22
C GLY A 173 38.59 14.59 -11.35
N GLU A 174 39.26 14.81 -10.22
CA GLU A 174 39.86 13.79 -9.36
C GLU A 174 38.91 12.65 -8.97
N TRP A 175 37.66 12.96 -8.57
CA TRP A 175 36.70 11.92 -8.17
C TRP A 175 36.43 10.91 -9.28
N HIS A 176 36.45 11.36 -10.55
CA HIS A 176 36.19 10.52 -11.70
C HIS A 176 37.39 9.62 -11.97
N GLU A 177 38.61 10.17 -11.93
CA GLU A 177 39.86 9.43 -12.08
C GLU A 177 39.99 8.34 -11.00
N ASP A 178 39.85 8.71 -9.73
CA ASP A 178 39.89 7.77 -8.58
C ASP A 178 38.85 6.65 -8.70
N PHE A 179 37.64 7.00 -9.17
CA PHE A 179 36.59 6.01 -9.36
C PHE A 179 36.89 5.05 -10.52
N LEU A 180 37.47 5.55 -11.61
CA LEU A 180 37.90 4.70 -12.73
C LEU A 180 39.04 3.78 -12.32
N GLU A 181 40.03 4.28 -11.58
CA GLU A 181 41.13 3.46 -11.04
C GLU A 181 40.59 2.36 -10.12
N ALA A 182 39.67 2.69 -9.21
CA ALA A 182 39.04 1.70 -8.34
C ALA A 182 38.31 0.60 -9.14
N LEU A 183 37.65 0.94 -10.26
CA LEU A 183 36.97 0.00 -11.15
C LEU A 183 37.95 -0.89 -11.95
N GLU A 184 39.24 -0.55 -12.04
CA GLU A 184 40.22 -1.42 -12.71
C GLU A 184 40.38 -2.77 -12.01
N SER A 185 40.20 -2.79 -10.69
CA SER A 185 40.24 -4.01 -9.88
C SER A 185 39.01 -4.92 -10.03
N GLU A 186 37.91 -4.41 -10.60
CA GLU A 186 36.66 -5.15 -10.74
C GLU A 186 36.75 -6.25 -11.80
N GLU A 187 36.13 -7.39 -11.51
CA GLU A 187 36.08 -8.55 -12.41
C GLU A 187 35.23 -8.24 -13.65
N ARG A 188 35.71 -8.63 -14.84
CA ARG A 188 34.90 -8.51 -16.06
C ARG A 188 33.81 -9.57 -16.07
N MET A 189 32.58 -9.17 -16.36
CA MET A 189 31.47 -10.11 -16.54
C MET A 189 31.56 -10.82 -17.90
N ASP A 190 31.46 -12.14 -17.88
CA ASP A 190 31.35 -12.96 -19.08
C ASP A 190 30.07 -12.68 -19.88
N SER A 191 30.07 -13.09 -21.15
CA SER A 191 28.88 -12.99 -22.00
C SER A 191 27.73 -13.81 -21.42
N ILE A 192 26.54 -13.21 -21.38
CA ILE A 192 25.35 -13.86 -20.82
C ILE A 192 24.90 -14.99 -21.75
N THR A 193 24.73 -16.19 -21.20
CA THR A 193 24.15 -17.35 -21.87
C THR A 193 22.75 -17.61 -21.30
N ILE A 194 21.74 -17.63 -22.16
CA ILE A 194 20.33 -17.79 -21.78
C ILE A 194 19.93 -19.25 -21.92
N THR A 195 19.61 -19.89 -20.80
CA THR A 195 19.12 -21.29 -20.78
C THR A 195 17.59 -21.37 -20.70
N PRO A 196 16.98 -22.49 -21.13
CA PRO A 196 15.55 -22.74 -20.96
C PRO A 196 15.10 -22.65 -19.49
N GLU A 197 15.95 -23.07 -18.54
CA GLU A 197 15.64 -23.08 -17.11
C GLU A 197 15.51 -21.66 -16.55
N MET A 198 16.40 -20.74 -16.98
CA MET A 198 16.31 -19.32 -16.62
C MET A 198 14.97 -18.74 -17.09
N VAL A 199 14.61 -18.98 -18.35
CA VAL A 199 13.34 -18.51 -18.93
C VAL A 199 12.14 -19.12 -18.21
N ALA A 200 12.15 -20.43 -17.96
CA ALA A 200 11.07 -21.12 -17.27
C ALA A 200 10.89 -20.60 -15.83
N SER A 201 11.99 -20.40 -15.10
CA SER A 201 11.99 -19.81 -13.76
C SER A 201 11.38 -18.41 -13.77
N THR A 202 11.80 -17.55 -14.70
CA THR A 202 11.24 -16.21 -14.89
C THR A 202 9.74 -16.24 -15.17
N ILE A 203 9.28 -17.10 -16.08
CA ILE A 203 7.86 -17.24 -16.43
C ILE A 203 7.05 -17.68 -15.22
N ARG A 204 7.49 -18.74 -14.52
CA ARG A 204 6.78 -19.30 -13.36
C ARG A 204 6.70 -18.31 -12.20
N GLY A 205 7.77 -17.56 -11.96
CA GLY A 205 7.86 -16.53 -10.91
C GLY A 205 7.07 -15.24 -11.19
N ALA A 206 6.71 -14.97 -12.45
CA ALA A 206 6.02 -13.73 -12.80
C ALA A 206 4.56 -13.67 -12.29
N LYS A 207 4.00 -12.47 -12.12
CA LYS A 207 2.56 -12.33 -11.77
C LYS A 207 1.67 -12.66 -12.97
N THR A 208 0.65 -13.50 -12.77
CA THR A 208 -0.16 -14.10 -13.84
C THR A 208 -0.97 -13.10 -14.69
N TRP A 209 -1.57 -12.08 -14.07
CA TRP A 209 -2.53 -11.18 -14.72
C TRP A 209 -1.99 -9.76 -14.97
N LYS A 210 -0.70 -9.61 -15.27
CA LYS A 210 -0.15 -8.31 -15.69
C LYS A 210 -0.75 -7.86 -17.03
N ALA A 211 -0.90 -6.55 -17.20
CA ALA A 211 -1.33 -5.96 -18.47
C ALA A 211 -0.30 -6.28 -19.58
N PRO A 212 -0.75 -6.78 -20.74
CA PRO A 212 0.12 -7.09 -21.87
C PRO A 212 0.58 -5.81 -22.59
N GLY A 213 1.53 -5.96 -23.51
CA GLY A 213 1.89 -4.89 -24.42
C GLY A 213 0.92 -4.78 -25.61
N PRO A 214 1.34 -4.11 -26.70
CA PRO A 214 0.55 -4.03 -27.92
C PRO A 214 0.16 -5.38 -28.51
N ASP A 215 0.98 -6.41 -28.27
CA ASP A 215 0.81 -7.80 -28.74
C ASP A 215 -0.35 -8.56 -28.08
N GLY A 216 -0.93 -8.05 -26.99
CA GLY A 216 -2.05 -8.69 -26.28
C GLY A 216 -1.70 -9.97 -25.51
N VAL A 217 -0.47 -10.49 -25.64
CA VAL A 217 -0.02 -11.74 -25.01
C VAL A 217 0.12 -11.55 -23.51
N ARG A 218 -0.68 -12.29 -22.74
CA ARG A 218 -0.66 -12.26 -21.26
C ARG A 218 0.23 -13.35 -20.68
N MET A 219 0.78 -13.09 -19.49
CA MET A 219 1.66 -14.02 -18.77
C MET A 219 1.00 -15.37 -18.45
N VAL A 220 -0.33 -15.42 -18.30
CA VAL A 220 -1.07 -16.67 -18.06
C VAL A 220 -0.80 -17.72 -19.15
N TRP A 221 -0.72 -17.32 -20.41
CA TRP A 221 -0.50 -18.24 -21.53
C TRP A 221 0.91 -18.81 -21.52
N LEU A 222 1.91 -17.97 -21.23
CA LEU A 222 3.30 -18.42 -21.08
C LEU A 222 3.45 -19.37 -19.89
N LYS A 223 2.72 -19.14 -18.80
CA LYS A 223 2.73 -20.05 -17.64
C LYS A 223 2.11 -21.40 -17.92
N LEU A 224 0.96 -21.44 -18.60
CA LEU A 224 0.25 -22.68 -18.91
C LEU A 224 1.07 -23.61 -19.82
N TYR A 225 1.81 -23.03 -20.77
CA TYR A 225 2.61 -23.79 -21.75
C TYR A 225 4.12 -23.58 -21.54
N CYS A 226 4.54 -23.34 -20.30
CA CYS A 226 5.90 -22.92 -19.97
C CYS A 226 6.95 -23.92 -20.48
N ASP A 227 6.71 -25.22 -20.28
CA ASP A 227 7.67 -26.27 -20.62
C ASP A 227 7.86 -26.41 -22.13
N LEU A 228 6.82 -26.10 -22.92
CA LEU A 228 6.88 -26.10 -24.38
C LEU A 228 7.56 -24.84 -24.93
N ILE A 229 7.24 -23.67 -24.36
CA ILE A 229 7.63 -22.38 -24.92
C ILE A 229 9.02 -21.93 -24.45
N ALA A 230 9.42 -22.25 -23.22
CA ALA A 230 10.68 -21.76 -22.65
C ALA A 230 11.93 -22.15 -23.47
N PRO A 231 12.08 -23.38 -24.00
CA PRO A 231 13.23 -23.73 -24.85
C PRO A 231 13.28 -22.94 -26.15
N ALA A 232 12.12 -22.68 -26.78
CA ALA A 232 12.05 -21.89 -28.00
C ALA A 232 12.39 -20.41 -27.73
N LEU A 233 11.83 -19.83 -26.67
CA LEU A 233 12.14 -18.47 -26.26
C LEU A 233 13.62 -18.30 -25.89
N ALA A 234 14.24 -19.26 -25.19
CA ALA A 234 15.66 -19.21 -24.86
C ALA A 234 16.55 -19.08 -26.11
N ARG A 235 16.28 -19.87 -27.16
CA ARG A 235 16.99 -19.77 -28.45
C ARG A 235 16.78 -18.41 -29.11
N CYS A 236 15.54 -17.92 -29.16
CA CYS A 236 15.24 -16.60 -29.74
C CYS A 236 15.92 -15.47 -28.95
N TYR A 237 15.87 -15.53 -27.63
CA TYR A 237 16.49 -14.55 -26.75
C TYR A 237 18.02 -14.54 -26.86
N GLN A 238 18.66 -15.71 -26.93
CA GLN A 238 20.10 -15.78 -27.17
C GLN A 238 20.48 -15.18 -28.52
N ARG A 239 19.69 -15.45 -29.56
CA ARG A 239 19.91 -14.86 -30.90
C ARG A 239 19.78 -13.34 -30.86
N ILE A 240 18.73 -12.81 -30.23
CA ILE A 240 18.50 -11.36 -30.08
C ILE A 240 19.62 -10.71 -29.26
N LEU A 241 20.09 -11.37 -28.21
CA LEU A 241 21.16 -10.85 -27.35
C LEU A 241 22.51 -10.79 -28.10
N ASN A 242 22.82 -11.78 -28.93
CA ASN A 242 24.06 -11.82 -29.68
C ASN A 242 24.00 -11.03 -31.00
N ASN A 243 22.81 -10.88 -31.60
CA ASN A 243 22.57 -10.23 -32.89
C ASN A 243 21.38 -9.26 -32.75
N PRO A 244 21.54 -8.11 -32.10
CA PRO A 244 20.45 -7.20 -31.73
C PRO A 244 19.63 -6.67 -32.91
N GLU A 245 20.24 -6.57 -34.09
CA GLU A 245 19.61 -6.19 -35.36
C GLU A 245 18.55 -7.18 -35.83
N THR A 246 18.57 -8.42 -35.32
CA THR A 246 17.55 -9.43 -35.62
C THR A 246 16.27 -9.26 -34.79
N SER A 247 16.26 -8.32 -33.83
CA SER A 247 15.10 -8.05 -32.98
C SER A 247 13.92 -7.49 -33.80
N PRO A 248 12.74 -8.14 -33.78
CA PRO A 248 11.56 -7.61 -34.44
C PRO A 248 11.12 -6.26 -33.85
N ALA A 249 10.65 -5.33 -34.68
CA ALA A 249 10.23 -4.00 -34.22
C ALA A 249 9.09 -4.04 -33.18
N TRP A 250 8.18 -5.01 -33.28
CA TRP A 250 7.09 -5.17 -32.32
C TRP A 250 7.58 -5.56 -30.93
N PHE A 251 8.73 -6.24 -30.82
CA PHE A 251 9.30 -6.72 -29.56
C PHE A 251 9.71 -5.57 -28.63
N THR A 252 10.08 -4.44 -29.22
CA THR A 252 10.57 -3.23 -28.53
C THR A 252 9.56 -2.09 -28.53
N THR A 253 8.32 -2.37 -28.94
CA THR A 253 7.24 -1.37 -28.99
C THR A 253 6.33 -1.52 -27.78
N ALA A 254 6.18 -0.45 -27.00
CA ALA A 254 5.33 -0.46 -25.79
C ALA A 254 4.02 0.30 -25.99
N ARG A 255 2.97 -0.11 -25.29
CA ARG A 255 1.72 0.67 -25.15
C ARG A 255 1.85 1.60 -23.95
N CYS A 256 1.89 2.90 -24.15
CA CYS A 256 2.15 3.87 -23.10
C CYS A 256 0.88 4.60 -22.67
N HIS A 257 0.42 4.34 -21.45
CA HIS A 257 -0.72 5.02 -20.86
C HIS A 257 -0.27 6.27 -20.10
N LEU A 258 -0.79 7.44 -20.49
CA LEU A 258 -0.55 8.71 -19.81
C LEU A 258 -1.48 8.83 -18.60
N THR A 259 -0.92 8.68 -17.40
CA THR A 259 -1.68 8.76 -16.14
C THR A 259 -1.48 10.13 -15.48
N PRO A 260 -2.55 10.86 -15.13
CA PRO A 260 -2.41 12.17 -14.49
C PRO A 260 -1.80 12.04 -13.08
N LYS A 261 -0.85 12.92 -12.77
CA LYS A 261 -0.36 13.15 -11.40
C LYS A 261 -1.45 13.82 -10.58
N LYS A 262 -1.47 13.56 -9.27
CA LYS A 262 -2.31 14.30 -8.33
C LYS A 262 -1.73 15.70 -8.14
N VAL A 263 -2.26 16.68 -8.87
CA VAL A 263 -1.88 18.08 -8.79
C VAL A 263 -3.09 18.93 -8.40
N PRO A 264 -2.90 20.14 -7.83
CA PRO A 264 -4.00 21.06 -7.56
C PRO A 264 -4.88 21.29 -8.79
N GLU A 265 -6.16 21.56 -8.55
CA GLU A 265 -7.16 21.83 -9.59
C GLU A 265 -6.70 22.98 -10.51
N GLY A 266 -6.90 22.84 -11.81
CA GLY A 266 -6.40 23.78 -12.83
C GLY A 266 -4.99 23.51 -13.35
N GLN A 267 -4.13 22.80 -12.61
CA GLN A 267 -2.79 22.42 -13.11
C GLN A 267 -2.78 21.15 -13.97
N GLN A 268 -3.91 20.43 -14.05
CA GLN A 268 -4.05 19.19 -14.80
C GLN A 268 -3.95 19.39 -16.32
N ARG A 269 -4.05 20.65 -16.80
CA ARG A 269 -3.90 21.01 -18.21
C ARG A 269 -2.46 20.86 -18.73
N LEU A 270 -1.45 20.76 -17.88
CA LEU A 270 -0.05 20.73 -18.30
C LEU A 270 0.43 19.30 -18.65
N PRO A 271 0.99 19.05 -19.86
CA PRO A 271 1.52 17.74 -20.25
C PRO A 271 2.54 17.12 -19.28
N ARG A 272 3.40 17.93 -18.65
CA ARG A 272 4.40 17.49 -17.65
C ARG A 272 3.79 16.85 -16.39
N HIS A 273 2.50 17.07 -16.17
CA HIS A 273 1.76 16.47 -15.06
C HIS A 273 1.16 15.11 -15.40
N TYR A 274 1.39 14.58 -16.60
CA TYR A 274 1.09 13.19 -16.95
C TYR A 274 2.35 12.34 -16.80
N ARG A 275 2.20 11.11 -16.30
CA ARG A 275 3.29 10.14 -16.21
C ARG A 275 3.09 9.07 -17.30
N PRO A 276 4.12 8.78 -18.11
CA PRO A 276 4.06 7.72 -19.10
C PRO A 276 4.27 6.38 -18.40
N ILE A 277 3.32 5.45 -18.56
CA ILE A 277 3.44 4.07 -18.08
C ILE A 277 3.49 3.15 -19.29
N SER A 278 4.68 2.63 -19.60
CA SER A 278 4.89 1.78 -20.78
C SER A 278 4.58 0.30 -20.47
N CYS A 279 3.46 -0.18 -20.99
CA CYS A 279 3.13 -1.58 -21.09
C CYS A 279 3.92 -2.22 -22.23
N LEU A 280 5.13 -2.70 -21.91
CA LEU A 280 5.97 -3.50 -22.80
C LEU A 280 5.38 -4.91 -23.05
N PRO A 281 5.69 -5.54 -24.22
CA PRO A 281 5.33 -6.92 -24.53
C PRO A 281 5.73 -7.88 -23.41
N THR A 282 4.89 -8.90 -23.17
CA THR A 282 5.14 -9.83 -22.06
C THR A 282 6.42 -10.64 -22.30
N THR A 283 6.69 -11.04 -23.55
CA THR A 283 7.92 -11.73 -23.95
C THR A 283 9.15 -10.85 -23.74
N TYR A 284 9.09 -9.57 -24.10
CA TYR A 284 10.18 -8.62 -23.82
C TYR A 284 10.49 -8.55 -22.33
N LYS A 285 9.46 -8.45 -21.47
CA LYS A 285 9.65 -8.43 -20.01
C LYS A 285 10.25 -9.72 -19.46
N VAL A 286 9.99 -10.87 -20.07
CA VAL A 286 10.64 -12.14 -19.68
C VAL A 286 12.12 -12.08 -20.06
N PHE A 287 12.43 -11.66 -21.28
CA PHE A 287 13.79 -11.52 -21.77
C PHE A 287 14.63 -10.54 -20.92
N THR A 288 14.14 -9.32 -20.70
CA THR A 288 14.84 -8.33 -19.88
C THR A 288 14.95 -8.76 -18.43
N ARG A 289 14.02 -9.58 -17.92
CA ARG A 289 14.14 -10.14 -16.57
C ARG A 289 15.24 -11.19 -16.47
N VAL A 290 15.40 -12.06 -17.46
CA VAL A 290 16.52 -13.02 -17.53
C VAL A 290 17.86 -12.27 -17.50
N ILE A 291 18.00 -11.24 -18.33
CA ILE A 291 19.20 -10.39 -18.35
C ILE A 291 19.40 -9.69 -17.00
N TYR A 292 18.33 -9.12 -16.43
CA TYR A 292 18.37 -8.46 -15.12
C TYR A 292 18.91 -9.40 -14.06
N ASP A 293 18.44 -10.65 -13.99
CA ASP A 293 18.87 -11.59 -12.95
C ASP A 293 20.38 -11.89 -13.07
N SER A 294 20.90 -12.08 -14.29
CA SER A 294 22.34 -12.25 -14.53
C SER A 294 23.17 -11.02 -14.15
N LEU A 295 22.73 -9.82 -14.56
CA LEU A 295 23.44 -8.58 -14.25
C LEU A 295 23.41 -8.26 -12.76
N TYR A 296 22.25 -8.43 -12.11
CA TYR A 296 22.07 -8.13 -10.71
C TYR A 296 22.99 -8.99 -9.84
N THR A 297 23.11 -10.29 -10.12
CA THR A 297 24.02 -11.20 -9.40
C THR A 297 25.50 -10.79 -9.54
N HIS A 298 25.91 -10.27 -10.69
CA HIS A 298 27.28 -9.75 -10.86
C HIS A 298 27.47 -8.43 -10.13
N CYS A 299 26.61 -7.45 -10.38
CA CYS A 299 26.73 -6.10 -9.81
C CYS A 299 26.55 -6.06 -8.28
N GLU A 300 25.82 -6.99 -7.67
CA GLU A 300 25.61 -7.03 -6.21
C GLU A 300 26.86 -7.38 -5.43
N LYS A 301 27.86 -7.99 -6.07
CA LYS A 301 29.15 -8.35 -5.46
C LYS A 301 30.01 -7.11 -5.18
N SER A 302 29.86 -6.04 -5.96
CA SER A 302 30.67 -4.82 -5.84
C SER A 302 29.89 -3.67 -5.19
N ALA A 303 30.43 -3.15 -4.09
CA ALA A 303 29.93 -1.94 -3.45
C ALA A 303 30.30 -0.65 -4.22
N LEU A 304 31.20 -0.73 -5.22
CA LEU A 304 31.51 0.38 -6.12
C LEU A 304 30.43 0.50 -7.21
N ILE A 305 30.04 -0.63 -7.81
CA ILE A 305 29.03 -0.67 -8.87
C ILE A 305 27.62 -0.45 -8.31
N MET A 306 27.28 -1.11 -7.19
CA MET A 306 26.00 -0.92 -6.48
C MET A 306 26.21 -0.37 -5.06
N PRO A 307 26.39 0.96 -4.92
CA PRO A 307 26.72 1.60 -3.66
C PRO A 307 25.63 1.43 -2.60
N ARG A 308 26.04 1.31 -1.34
CA ARG A 308 25.14 1.06 -0.19
C ARG A 308 24.19 2.23 0.09
N GLU A 309 24.50 3.42 -0.38
CA GLU A 309 23.68 4.63 -0.20
C GLU A 309 22.42 4.58 -1.07
N GLN A 310 22.46 3.87 -2.20
CA GLN A 310 21.30 3.60 -3.04
C GLN A 310 20.58 2.36 -2.52
N GLN A 311 19.34 2.54 -2.09
CA GLN A 311 18.47 1.46 -1.56
C GLN A 311 17.21 1.25 -2.41
N GLY A 312 16.98 2.09 -3.42
CA GLY A 312 15.95 1.88 -4.42
C GLY A 312 16.27 0.67 -5.30
N GLY A 313 15.28 -0.18 -5.56
CA GLY A 313 15.39 -1.29 -6.52
C GLY A 313 16.36 -2.43 -6.15
N ARG A 314 16.88 -2.47 -4.92
CA ARG A 314 17.77 -3.54 -4.43
C ARG A 314 17.00 -4.69 -3.79
N SER A 315 17.45 -5.89 -4.09
CA SER A 315 17.04 -7.13 -3.42
C SER A 315 17.56 -7.17 -1.98
N HIS A 316 16.89 -7.92 -1.11
CA HIS A 316 17.28 -8.11 0.30
C HIS A 316 17.44 -6.81 1.11
N SER A 317 16.87 -5.71 0.62
CA SER A 317 16.78 -4.43 1.33
C SER A 317 15.36 -4.17 1.82
N MET A 318 15.25 -3.54 2.98
CA MET A 318 13.98 -2.97 3.48
C MET A 318 13.61 -1.66 2.77
N GLY A 319 14.37 -1.25 1.75
CA GLY A 319 14.08 -0.13 0.84
C GLY A 319 13.89 1.18 1.57
N CYS A 320 12.68 1.76 1.46
CA CYS A 320 12.32 3.00 2.15
C CYS A 320 12.52 2.94 3.66
N LEU A 321 12.26 1.79 4.30
CA LEU A 321 12.43 1.66 5.75
C LEU A 321 13.90 1.70 6.16
N HIS A 322 14.81 1.13 5.35
CA HIS A 322 16.25 1.25 5.61
C HIS A 322 16.68 2.71 5.65
N GLN A 323 16.29 3.50 4.64
CA GLN A 323 16.65 4.92 4.57
C GLN A 323 16.01 5.74 5.70
N LEU A 324 14.74 5.48 6.03
CA LEU A 324 14.06 6.17 7.13
C LEU A 324 14.70 5.83 8.48
N TRP A 325 15.19 4.60 8.68
CA TRP A 325 15.92 4.24 9.90
C TRP A 325 17.27 4.94 9.98
N LEU A 326 18.04 4.96 8.88
CA LEU A 326 19.32 5.65 8.85
C LEU A 326 19.17 7.17 9.01
N ASP A 327 18.15 7.75 8.38
CA ASP A 327 17.76 9.15 8.59
C ASP A 327 17.39 9.44 10.05
N SER A 328 16.59 8.57 10.67
CA SER A 328 16.23 8.68 12.08
C SER A 328 17.46 8.56 13.00
N LEU A 329 18.40 7.66 12.70
CA LEU A 329 19.68 7.55 13.40
C LEU A 329 20.47 8.87 13.33
N ALA A 330 20.65 9.41 12.12
CA ALA A 330 21.40 10.64 11.88
C ALA A 330 20.75 11.85 12.57
N THR A 331 19.46 12.08 12.34
CA THR A 331 18.74 13.25 12.84
C THR A 331 18.58 13.25 14.36
N HIS A 332 18.37 12.08 14.99
CA HIS A 332 18.38 11.98 16.44
C HIS A 332 19.77 12.21 17.03
N HIS A 333 20.83 11.69 16.41
CA HIS A 333 22.19 11.95 16.85
C HIS A 333 22.53 13.45 16.77
N ILE A 334 22.22 14.11 15.65
CA ILE A 334 22.38 15.57 15.48
C ILE A 334 21.72 16.34 16.62
N ARG A 335 20.47 16.00 16.94
CA ARG A 335 19.68 16.67 17.99
C ARG A 335 20.24 16.42 19.39
N GLN A 336 20.58 15.17 19.72
CA GLN A 336 21.04 14.81 21.06
C GLN A 336 22.46 15.32 21.35
N ALA A 337 23.36 15.20 20.39
CA ALA A 337 24.74 15.67 20.50
C ALA A 337 24.87 17.18 20.33
N ARG A 338 23.77 17.89 20.01
CA ARG A 338 23.74 19.33 19.71
C ARG A 338 24.72 19.72 18.59
N HIS A 339 24.91 18.84 17.61
CA HIS A 339 25.82 19.09 16.50
C HIS A 339 25.27 20.16 15.55
N ARG A 340 26.18 20.81 14.83
CA ARG A 340 25.88 21.57 13.62
C ARG A 340 25.79 20.62 12.43
N CYS A 341 24.84 20.87 11.53
CA CYS A 341 24.67 20.09 10.30
C CYS A 341 23.90 20.93 9.27
N ALA A 342 24.06 20.64 7.99
CA ALA A 342 23.15 21.11 6.95
C ALA A 342 22.66 19.90 6.14
N ILE A 343 21.37 19.90 5.80
CA ILE A 343 20.69 18.80 5.14
C ILE A 343 19.97 19.33 3.90
N ALA A 344 20.09 18.64 2.76
CA ALA A 344 19.30 18.93 1.57
C ALA A 344 18.51 17.69 1.11
N TRP A 345 17.28 17.91 0.67
CA TRP A 345 16.49 17.00 -0.13
C TRP A 345 16.56 17.43 -1.59
N VAL A 346 16.93 16.50 -2.45
CA VAL A 346 17.11 16.75 -3.88
C VAL A 346 16.26 15.77 -4.68
N ASP A 347 15.44 16.31 -5.58
CA ASP A 347 14.63 15.57 -6.56
C ASP A 347 15.24 15.80 -7.94
N LEU A 348 15.64 14.72 -8.62
CA LEU A 348 16.16 14.81 -9.98
C LEU A 348 15.01 14.93 -11.00
N GLU A 349 15.16 15.84 -11.96
CA GLU A 349 14.19 16.06 -13.01
C GLU A 349 14.18 14.92 -14.02
N ARG A 350 12.96 14.59 -14.49
CA ARG A 350 12.73 13.66 -15.61
C ARG A 350 13.49 12.33 -15.40
N ALA A 351 13.48 11.80 -14.18
CA ALA A 351 14.04 10.48 -13.91
C ALA A 351 13.51 9.45 -14.92
N TYR A 352 14.38 8.53 -15.35
CA TYR A 352 14.22 7.65 -16.52
C TYR A 352 14.22 8.36 -17.87
N ASP A 353 13.35 9.35 -18.10
CA ASP A 353 13.15 9.97 -19.43
C ASP A 353 14.30 10.89 -19.87
N GLY A 354 15.06 11.46 -18.93
CA GLY A 354 16.15 12.41 -19.18
C GLY A 354 17.51 11.77 -19.45
N LEU A 355 17.71 10.50 -19.09
CA LEU A 355 19.02 9.85 -19.17
C LEU A 355 19.59 9.86 -20.60
N LEU A 356 20.84 10.30 -20.73
CA LEU A 356 21.55 10.31 -22.00
C LEU A 356 22.05 8.89 -22.36
N PRO A 357 21.80 8.40 -23.59
CA PRO A 357 22.31 7.11 -24.05
C PRO A 357 23.84 7.00 -23.93
N ALA A 358 24.59 8.05 -24.32
CA ALA A 358 26.05 8.06 -24.24
C ALA A 358 26.56 7.87 -22.80
N TRP A 359 25.92 8.52 -21.81
CA TRP A 359 26.21 8.31 -20.39
C TRP A 359 26.00 6.85 -19.97
N VAL A 360 24.86 6.27 -20.34
CA VAL A 360 24.55 4.87 -20.01
C VAL A 360 25.59 3.94 -20.63
N ASP A 361 25.86 4.08 -21.93
CA ASP A 361 26.80 3.23 -22.66
C ASP A 361 28.23 3.33 -22.10
N TYR A 362 28.66 4.54 -21.74
CA TYR A 362 29.94 4.79 -21.09
C TYR A 362 30.07 4.04 -19.77
N TRP A 363 29.11 4.20 -18.85
CA TRP A 363 29.19 3.56 -17.53
C TRP A 363 29.00 2.05 -17.57
N MET A 364 28.10 1.52 -18.43
CA MET A 364 28.00 0.07 -18.61
C MET A 364 29.32 -0.54 -19.13
N ALA A 365 30.09 0.22 -19.90
CA ALA A 365 31.42 -0.19 -20.35
C ALA A 365 32.46 -0.15 -19.23
N LYS A 366 32.50 0.92 -18.44
CA LYS A 366 33.43 1.07 -17.31
C LYS A 366 33.18 0.06 -16.19
N TYR A 367 31.94 -0.33 -15.96
CA TYR A 367 31.59 -1.43 -15.03
C TYR A 367 31.90 -2.83 -15.57
N LYS A 368 32.54 -2.95 -16.74
CA LYS A 368 32.96 -4.22 -17.36
C LYS A 368 31.84 -5.26 -17.47
N LEU A 369 30.61 -4.80 -17.69
CA LEU A 369 29.45 -5.67 -17.87
C LEU A 369 29.54 -6.47 -19.17
N ALA A 370 28.73 -7.54 -19.25
CA ALA A 370 28.73 -8.49 -20.34
C ALA A 370 28.68 -7.80 -21.73
N PRO A 371 29.59 -8.13 -22.67
CA PRO A 371 29.72 -7.41 -23.93
C PRO A 371 28.49 -7.59 -24.83
N ASN A 372 27.88 -8.77 -24.84
CA ASN A 372 26.64 -9.02 -25.59
C ASN A 372 25.46 -8.20 -25.05
N PHE A 373 25.33 -8.06 -23.73
CA PHE A 373 24.33 -7.16 -23.13
C PHE A 373 24.56 -5.70 -23.53
N ARG A 374 25.80 -5.22 -23.47
CA ARG A 374 26.13 -3.83 -23.84
C ARG A 374 25.76 -3.54 -25.28
N SER A 375 26.21 -4.39 -26.21
CA SER A 375 25.87 -4.29 -27.63
C SER A 375 24.35 -4.33 -27.86
N TRP A 376 23.67 -5.27 -27.20
CA TRP A 376 22.21 -5.37 -27.27
C TRP A 376 21.50 -4.12 -26.77
N LEU A 377 21.91 -3.57 -25.62
CA LEU A 377 21.27 -2.41 -25.02
C LEU A 377 21.43 -1.18 -25.92
N THR A 378 22.65 -0.92 -26.42
CA THR A 378 22.94 0.21 -27.32
C THR A 378 22.10 0.15 -28.59
N THR A 379 22.07 -1.00 -29.27
CA THR A 379 21.31 -1.17 -30.53
C THR A 379 19.80 -1.15 -30.30
N THR A 380 19.31 -1.85 -29.27
CA THR A 380 17.88 -2.00 -29.00
C THR A 380 17.21 -0.69 -28.62
N ARG A 381 17.93 0.21 -27.93
CA ARG A 381 17.43 1.56 -27.61
C ARG A 381 17.00 2.34 -28.85
N GLN A 382 17.70 2.18 -29.97
CA GLN A 382 17.34 2.85 -31.23
C GLN A 382 16.00 2.36 -31.80
N ASN A 383 15.58 1.16 -31.42
CA ASN A 383 14.33 0.52 -31.85
C ASN A 383 13.17 0.71 -30.87
N TRP A 384 13.37 1.42 -29.75
CA TRP A 384 12.29 1.70 -28.81
C TRP A 384 11.24 2.64 -29.40
N ARG A 385 9.99 2.21 -29.33
CA ARG A 385 8.81 2.95 -29.80
C ARG A 385 7.70 2.87 -28.75
N VAL A 386 6.89 3.91 -28.65
CA VAL A 386 5.68 3.88 -27.80
C VAL A 386 4.42 4.28 -28.56
N GLN A 387 3.34 3.53 -28.33
CA GLN A 387 1.97 3.89 -28.68
C GLN A 387 1.39 4.72 -27.53
N LEU A 388 1.23 6.03 -27.71
CA LEU A 388 0.72 6.91 -26.65
C LEU A 388 -0.80 6.82 -26.56
N GLN A 389 -1.31 6.59 -25.35
CA GLN A 389 -2.75 6.51 -25.06
C GLN A 389 -3.15 7.36 -23.86
N ARG A 390 -4.34 7.96 -23.93
CA ARG A 390 -4.97 8.70 -22.83
C ARG A 390 -6.44 8.29 -22.72
N GLY A 391 -6.84 7.71 -21.59
CA GLY A 391 -8.26 7.43 -21.31
C GLY A 391 -8.97 6.52 -22.34
N GLY A 392 -8.23 5.68 -23.06
CA GLY A 392 -8.74 4.82 -24.15
C GLY A 392 -8.44 5.35 -25.56
N GLU A 393 -8.22 6.65 -25.70
CA GLU A 393 -7.89 7.28 -26.99
C GLU A 393 -6.41 7.11 -27.34
N THR A 394 -6.12 6.82 -28.60
CA THR A 394 -4.74 6.80 -29.11
C THR A 394 -4.31 8.22 -29.48
N VAL A 395 -3.32 8.74 -28.75
CA VAL A 395 -2.72 10.07 -28.95
C VAL A 395 -1.68 10.03 -30.07
N ALA A 396 -0.90 8.95 -30.16
CA ALA A 396 0.08 8.74 -31.22
C ALA A 396 0.37 7.25 -31.42
N GLN A 397 0.45 6.81 -32.68
CA GLN A 397 0.66 5.41 -33.05
C GLN A 397 2.11 4.92 -32.85
N ALA A 398 3.10 5.79 -33.03
CA ALA A 398 4.49 5.45 -32.78
C ALA A 398 5.31 6.71 -32.50
N VAL A 399 5.76 6.87 -31.25
CA VAL A 399 6.74 7.90 -30.87
C VAL A 399 8.08 7.21 -30.60
N PRO A 400 9.17 7.59 -31.29
CA PRO A 400 10.49 7.06 -31.01
C PRO A 400 11.01 7.54 -29.65
N VAL A 401 11.56 6.59 -28.89
CA VAL A 401 12.24 6.90 -27.63
C VAL A 401 13.74 6.91 -27.87
N ARG A 402 14.32 8.10 -28.08
CA ARG A 402 15.75 8.26 -28.38
C ARG A 402 16.58 8.69 -27.18
N ARG A 403 15.93 9.20 -26.14
CA ARG A 403 16.51 9.58 -24.84
C ARG A 403 15.72 8.88 -23.74
N GLY A 404 16.43 8.54 -22.66
CA GLY A 404 15.86 7.94 -21.47
C GLY A 404 15.72 6.41 -21.54
N LEU A 405 14.99 5.85 -20.56
CA LEU A 405 14.72 4.43 -20.39
C LEU A 405 13.20 4.16 -20.38
N LEU A 406 12.78 3.02 -20.94
CA LEU A 406 11.37 2.64 -20.93
C LEU A 406 10.87 2.36 -19.51
N GLN A 407 9.83 3.09 -19.09
CA GLN A 407 9.23 2.93 -17.75
C GLN A 407 8.35 1.69 -17.69
N GLY A 408 8.50 0.88 -16.64
CA GLY A 408 7.68 -0.34 -16.44
C GLY A 408 8.41 -1.65 -16.72
N ASP A 409 9.72 -1.59 -16.94
CA ASP A 409 10.62 -2.74 -17.02
C ASP A 409 11.57 -2.82 -15.81
N ALA A 410 11.88 -4.03 -15.36
CA ALA A 410 12.78 -4.25 -14.22
C ALA A 410 14.24 -3.94 -14.57
N LEU A 411 14.66 -4.26 -15.80
CA LEU A 411 16.01 -3.97 -16.28
C LEU A 411 16.27 -2.46 -16.37
N SER A 412 15.29 -1.67 -16.84
CA SER A 412 15.38 -0.21 -16.82
C SER A 412 15.67 0.36 -15.43
N VAL A 413 15.10 -0.23 -14.37
CA VAL A 413 15.38 0.21 -12.99
C VAL A 413 16.83 -0.09 -12.60
N LEU A 414 17.34 -1.27 -12.93
CA LEU A 414 18.75 -1.62 -12.66
C LEU A 414 19.71 -0.72 -13.45
N VAL A 415 19.46 -0.52 -14.74
CA VAL A 415 20.29 0.35 -15.58
C VAL A 415 20.28 1.78 -15.06
N PHE A 416 19.14 2.29 -14.59
CA PHE A 416 19.06 3.59 -13.94
C PHE A 416 19.94 3.65 -12.68
N ILE A 417 19.83 2.66 -11.79
CA ILE A 417 20.64 2.58 -10.56
C ILE A 417 22.13 2.61 -10.91
N LEU A 418 22.56 1.76 -11.84
CA LEU A 418 23.95 1.70 -12.30
C LEU A 418 24.40 3.03 -12.91
N ALA A 419 23.59 3.64 -13.78
CA ALA A 419 23.90 4.94 -14.38
C ALA A 419 23.95 6.08 -13.36
N THR A 420 23.32 5.94 -12.20
CA THR A 420 23.38 6.95 -11.12
C THR A 420 24.45 6.67 -10.06
N SER A 421 25.10 5.49 -10.08
CA SER A 421 26.22 5.17 -9.18
C SER A 421 27.37 6.20 -9.18
N PRO A 422 27.76 6.81 -10.33
CA PRO A 422 28.80 7.84 -10.36
C PRO A 422 28.43 9.09 -9.54
N LEU A 423 27.14 9.42 -9.41
CA LEU A 423 26.69 10.53 -8.56
C LEU A 423 27.00 10.21 -7.09
N THR A 424 26.81 8.96 -6.67
CA THR A 424 27.18 8.50 -5.33
C THR A 424 28.70 8.54 -5.11
N ALA A 425 29.50 8.14 -6.11
CA ALA A 425 30.96 8.24 -6.04
C ALA A 425 31.41 9.70 -5.86
N ALA A 426 30.91 10.62 -6.69
CA ALA A 426 31.22 12.04 -6.61
C ALA A 426 30.82 12.65 -5.25
N LEU A 427 29.63 12.30 -4.73
CA LEU A 427 29.15 12.77 -3.42
C LEU A 427 29.98 12.23 -2.25
N LYS A 428 30.55 11.03 -2.36
CA LYS A 428 31.44 10.44 -1.34
C LYS A 428 32.81 11.09 -1.35
N HIS A 429 33.35 11.32 -2.54
CA HIS A 429 34.63 12.00 -2.71
C HIS A 429 34.59 13.44 -2.16
N ALA A 430 33.46 14.12 -2.32
CA ALA A 430 33.28 15.46 -1.76
C ALA A 430 33.39 15.49 -0.23
N HIS A 431 34.21 16.41 0.29
CA HIS A 431 34.43 16.60 1.72
C HIS A 431 33.16 17.06 2.48
N GLY A 432 33.24 17.00 3.80
CA GLY A 432 32.21 17.60 4.67
C GLY A 432 31.03 16.69 5.00
N ALA A 433 31.13 15.37 4.75
CA ALA A 433 30.13 14.40 5.20
C ALA A 433 29.88 14.51 6.71
N TYR A 434 28.64 14.21 7.12
CA TYR A 434 28.27 14.23 8.54
C TYR A 434 28.90 13.04 9.26
N CYS A 435 29.61 13.29 10.36
CA CYS A 435 30.23 12.22 11.16
C CYS A 435 29.45 11.96 12.44
N PHE A 436 29.28 10.68 12.76
CA PHE A 436 28.80 10.25 14.06
C PHE A 436 29.96 10.31 15.05
N GLY A 437 29.91 11.27 15.98
CA GLY A 437 30.97 11.50 16.96
C GLY A 437 32.08 12.44 16.46
N ARG A 438 33.30 12.28 17.01
CA ARG A 438 34.45 13.12 16.63
C ARG A 438 34.98 12.71 15.25
N PRO A 439 35.32 13.65 14.35
CA PRO A 439 35.92 13.33 13.06
C PRO A 439 37.22 12.53 13.23
N ARG A 440 37.26 11.32 12.70
CA ARG A 440 38.43 10.44 12.66
C ARG A 440 38.42 9.64 11.36
N PRO A 441 39.59 9.33 10.77
CA PRO A 441 39.66 8.42 9.62
C PRO A 441 38.99 7.08 9.93
N GLY A 442 38.11 6.62 9.03
CA GLY A 442 37.34 5.38 9.22
C GLY A 442 36.23 5.45 10.27
N GLY A 443 35.93 6.62 10.84
CA GLY A 443 34.76 6.80 11.70
C GLY A 443 33.46 6.71 10.90
N PRO A 444 32.33 6.32 11.52
CA PRO A 444 31.06 6.22 10.81
C PRO A 444 30.57 7.60 10.40
N GLU A 445 30.26 7.73 9.11
CA GLU A 445 29.79 8.95 8.49
C GLU A 445 28.65 8.67 7.53
N ILE A 446 27.90 9.72 7.23
CA ILE A 446 26.80 9.72 6.28
C ILE A 446 26.97 10.92 5.35
N SER A 447 27.18 10.64 4.07
CA SER A 447 27.24 11.65 3.03
C SER A 447 25.86 11.92 2.43
N HIS A 448 25.14 10.85 2.06
CA HIS A 448 23.80 10.93 1.49
C HIS A 448 23.03 9.60 1.61
N LEU A 449 21.72 9.70 1.39
CA LEU A 449 20.79 8.59 1.21
C LEU A 449 20.15 8.75 -0.17
N ALA A 450 20.01 7.65 -0.92
CA ALA A 450 19.38 7.66 -2.24
C ALA A 450 18.30 6.56 -2.37
N ILE A 451 17.15 6.93 -2.93
CA ILE A 451 16.14 5.98 -3.45
C ILE A 451 15.80 6.39 -4.87
N ILE A 452 16.34 5.65 -5.84
CA ILE A 452 16.20 5.96 -7.26
C ILE A 452 16.65 7.41 -7.52
N ASP A 453 15.72 8.34 -7.72
CA ASP A 453 15.91 9.76 -8.03
C ASP A 453 15.83 10.69 -6.81
N ASP A 454 15.38 10.19 -5.65
CA ASP A 454 15.30 10.95 -4.40
C ASP A 454 16.62 10.88 -3.62
N TYR A 455 17.29 12.02 -3.47
CA TYR A 455 18.53 12.14 -2.68
C TYR A 455 18.29 12.95 -1.40
N LYS A 456 18.93 12.54 -0.30
CA LYS A 456 19.00 13.30 0.94
C LYS A 456 20.46 13.41 1.38
N ILE A 457 21.02 14.61 1.39
CA ILE A 457 22.45 14.87 1.62
C ILE A 457 22.67 15.42 3.02
N TYR A 458 23.74 14.99 3.68
CA TYR A 458 24.12 15.41 5.03
C TYR A 458 25.54 15.97 5.01
N CYS A 459 25.68 17.21 5.51
CA CYS A 459 26.96 17.88 5.63
C CYS A 459 27.16 18.48 7.02
N ARG A 460 28.41 18.74 7.40
CA ARG A 460 28.76 19.40 8.68
C ARG A 460 28.30 20.87 8.73
N GLY A 461 28.19 21.52 7.57
CA GLY A 461 27.76 22.91 7.44
C GLY A 461 27.15 23.21 6.07
N ALA A 462 26.61 24.43 5.94
CA ALA A 462 25.93 24.89 4.72
C ALA A 462 26.91 25.12 3.56
N ARG A 463 28.17 25.47 3.85
CA ARG A 463 29.21 25.65 2.83
C ARG A 463 29.48 24.35 2.09
N GLU A 464 29.78 23.29 2.84
CA GLU A 464 30.05 21.97 2.28
C GLU A 464 28.80 21.41 1.57
N LEU A 465 27.61 21.72 2.08
CA LEU A 465 26.36 21.35 1.41
C LEU A 465 26.21 22.02 0.04
N GLY A 466 26.53 23.31 -0.08
CA GLY A 466 26.55 24.03 -1.36
C GLY A 466 27.54 23.43 -2.35
N GLU A 467 28.75 23.10 -1.88
CA GLU A 467 29.78 22.42 -2.69
C GLU A 467 29.28 21.04 -3.17
N LYS A 468 28.66 20.23 -2.30
CA LYS A 468 28.06 18.94 -2.70
C LYS A 468 26.90 19.09 -3.69
N LEU A 469 26.05 20.09 -3.53
CA LEU A 469 24.96 20.36 -4.47
C LEU A 469 25.47 20.83 -5.83
N LYS A 470 26.56 21.60 -5.85
CA LYS A 470 27.25 21.98 -7.09
C LYS A 470 27.77 20.75 -7.83
N ILE A 471 28.48 19.87 -7.13
CA ILE A 471 28.99 18.61 -7.69
C ILE A 471 27.83 17.74 -8.18
N LEU A 472 26.80 17.54 -7.35
CA LEU A 472 25.61 16.77 -7.73
C LEU A 472 24.99 17.32 -9.01
N SER A 473 24.73 18.63 -9.06
CA SER A 473 24.11 19.27 -10.23
C SER A 473 24.98 19.13 -11.48
N ARG A 474 26.30 19.28 -11.34
CA ARG A 474 27.25 19.12 -12.45
C ARG A 474 27.21 17.69 -13.00
N VAL A 475 27.38 16.69 -12.13
CA VAL A 475 27.43 15.27 -12.53
C VAL A 475 26.06 14.79 -13.02
N SER A 476 24.97 15.17 -12.36
CA SER A 476 23.61 14.78 -12.78
C SER A 476 23.27 15.37 -14.16
N ASN A 477 23.68 16.61 -14.45
CA ASN A 477 23.49 17.22 -15.76
C ASN A 477 24.26 16.47 -16.86
N LYS A 478 25.45 15.92 -16.58
CA LYS A 478 26.19 15.05 -17.52
C LYS A 478 25.42 13.75 -17.80
N ALA A 479 24.68 13.22 -16.82
CA ALA A 479 23.78 12.09 -17.02
C ALA A 479 22.49 12.47 -17.79
N GLY A 480 22.20 13.76 -18.00
CA GLY A 480 20.92 14.24 -18.54
C GLY A 480 19.82 14.42 -17.48
N LEU A 481 20.19 14.35 -16.19
CA LEU A 481 19.29 14.48 -15.05
C LEU A 481 19.47 15.87 -14.41
N GLY A 482 18.55 16.79 -14.71
CA GLY A 482 18.52 18.10 -14.05
C GLY A 482 18.14 18.00 -12.57
N VAL A 483 18.32 19.09 -11.81
CA VAL A 483 17.86 19.18 -10.43
C VAL A 483 16.58 20.01 -10.35
N SER A 484 15.52 19.45 -9.77
CA SER A 484 14.22 20.13 -9.68
C SER A 484 14.17 21.07 -8.48
N LYS A 485 14.80 22.25 -8.60
CA LYS A 485 14.91 23.23 -7.51
C LYS A 485 13.59 23.47 -6.73
N PRO A 486 12.41 23.61 -7.37
CA PRO A 486 11.15 23.86 -6.64
C PRO A 486 10.67 22.70 -5.76
N LYS A 487 11.14 21.48 -6.04
CA LYS A 487 10.82 20.29 -5.23
C LYS A 487 11.93 19.91 -4.26
N CYS A 488 13.10 20.53 -4.41
CA CYS A 488 14.19 20.40 -3.46
C CYS A 488 13.86 21.21 -2.20
N ALA A 489 14.54 20.90 -1.12
CA ALA A 489 14.50 21.72 0.08
C ALA A 489 15.80 21.57 0.85
N TRP A 490 16.13 22.53 1.70
CA TRP A 490 17.27 22.38 2.60
C TRP A 490 17.01 23.00 3.97
N LEU A 491 17.80 22.59 4.96
CA LEU A 491 17.78 23.16 6.30
C LEU A 491 19.19 23.25 6.88
N SER A 492 19.39 24.22 7.74
CA SER A 492 20.57 24.36 8.60
C SER A 492 20.19 23.99 10.03
N VAL A 493 21.05 23.27 10.73
CA VAL A 493 20.91 22.90 12.14
C VAL A 493 22.07 23.49 12.92
N ARG A 494 21.77 24.21 14.00
CA ARG A 494 22.75 24.70 14.98
C ARG A 494 22.32 24.26 16.37
N ASN A 495 23.27 23.77 17.17
CA ASN A 495 23.00 23.27 18.53
C ASN A 495 21.89 22.19 18.58
N GLY A 496 21.77 21.37 17.53
CA GLY A 496 20.76 20.31 17.43
C GLY A 496 19.33 20.78 17.11
N VAL A 497 19.13 22.06 16.76
CA VAL A 497 17.82 22.65 16.42
C VAL A 497 17.90 23.32 15.04
N PRO A 498 16.84 23.25 14.20
CA PRO A 498 16.78 24.00 12.95
C PRO A 498 17.03 25.50 13.18
N GLU A 499 17.91 26.08 12.38
CA GLU A 499 18.30 27.49 12.45
C GLU A 499 17.23 28.38 11.81
N ALA A 500 17.07 29.60 12.31
CA ALA A 500 16.16 30.57 11.71
C ALA A 500 16.62 30.94 10.29
N ARG A 501 15.66 31.17 9.41
CA ARG A 501 15.90 31.40 7.98
C ARG A 501 16.94 32.51 7.70
N ASN A 502 16.83 33.64 8.40
CA ASN A 502 17.70 34.79 8.13
C ASN A 502 19.18 34.47 8.36
N ASP A 503 19.52 33.89 9.52
CA ASP A 503 20.90 33.58 9.88
C ASP A 503 21.51 32.50 8.98
N ALA A 504 20.70 31.52 8.58
CA ALA A 504 21.12 30.44 7.68
C ALA A 504 21.34 30.94 6.25
N LEU A 505 20.41 31.74 5.71
CA LEU A 505 20.50 32.25 4.33
C LEU A 505 21.60 33.30 4.14
N LEU A 506 21.83 34.17 5.13
CA LEU A 506 22.92 35.15 5.09
C LEU A 506 24.29 34.50 4.85
N ASN A 507 24.46 33.26 5.31
CA ASN A 507 25.71 32.51 5.22
C ASN A 507 25.63 31.35 4.21
N ALA A 508 24.55 31.26 3.41
CA ALA A 508 24.35 30.18 2.47
C ALA A 508 25.09 30.43 1.14
N PRO A 509 25.81 29.42 0.62
CA PRO A 509 26.34 29.43 -0.74
C PRO A 509 25.29 29.74 -1.81
N PRO A 510 25.67 30.32 -2.97
CA PRO A 510 24.77 30.65 -4.06
C PRO A 510 23.89 29.47 -4.51
N GLU A 511 24.43 28.25 -4.50
CA GLU A 511 23.75 27.03 -4.92
C GLU A 511 22.53 26.69 -4.05
N LEU A 512 22.52 27.16 -2.79
CA LEU A 512 21.45 26.94 -1.83
C LEU A 512 20.43 28.08 -1.80
N GLN A 513 20.75 29.25 -2.36
CA GLN A 513 19.86 30.43 -2.34
C GLN A 513 18.60 30.21 -3.19
N ASP A 514 18.73 29.45 -4.28
CA ASP A 514 17.61 29.11 -5.17
C ASP A 514 16.80 27.89 -4.70
N VAL A 515 17.21 27.24 -3.60
CA VAL A 515 16.56 26.05 -3.05
C VAL A 515 15.67 26.46 -1.88
N PRO A 516 14.40 26.02 -1.82
CA PRO A 516 13.51 26.30 -0.70
C PRO A 516 14.12 25.95 0.66
N TYR A 517 14.18 26.92 1.58
CA TYR A 517 14.61 26.69 2.96
C TYR A 517 13.44 26.23 3.82
N LEU A 518 13.60 25.16 4.61
CA LEU A 518 12.60 24.72 5.58
C LEU A 518 12.69 25.57 6.85
N GLU A 519 11.72 26.46 7.04
CA GLU A 519 11.59 27.32 8.21
C GLU A 519 10.50 26.85 9.19
N ASN A 520 10.66 27.13 10.48
CA ASN A 520 9.61 26.95 11.51
C ASN A 520 8.98 25.54 11.53
N ASP A 521 7.65 25.47 11.50
CA ASP A 521 6.83 24.24 11.45
C ASP A 521 6.71 23.65 10.03
N ALA A 522 7.40 24.19 9.03
CA ALA A 522 7.38 23.65 7.68
C ALA A 522 8.02 22.26 7.68
N THR A 523 7.39 21.34 6.96
CA THR A 523 7.87 19.95 6.83
C THR A 523 8.05 19.59 5.37
N TYR A 524 9.05 18.77 5.11
CA TYR A 524 9.28 18.14 3.82
C TYR A 524 8.77 16.70 3.85
N LYS A 525 8.10 16.27 2.79
CA LYS A 525 7.58 14.92 2.67
C LYS A 525 8.62 14.01 2.03
N TYR A 526 9.42 13.35 2.85
CA TYR A 526 10.44 12.39 2.42
C TYR A 526 9.93 10.95 2.54
N LEU A 527 9.95 10.19 1.44
CA LEU A 527 9.49 8.78 1.40
C LEU A 527 8.10 8.57 2.02
N GLY A 528 7.21 9.55 1.87
CA GLY A 528 5.85 9.52 2.41
C GLY A 528 5.69 9.97 3.87
N ILE A 529 6.77 10.33 4.56
CA ILE A 529 6.77 10.84 5.93
C ILE A 529 7.13 12.33 5.94
N GLU A 530 6.34 13.13 6.64
CA GLU A 530 6.60 14.56 6.81
C GLU A 530 7.59 14.78 7.96
N GLN A 531 8.65 15.50 7.65
CA GLN A 531 9.73 15.80 8.59
C GLN A 531 10.28 17.21 8.38
N ALA A 532 10.60 17.89 9.48
CA ALA A 532 11.56 18.99 9.46
C ALA A 532 12.95 18.36 9.66
N LEU A 533 13.49 18.43 10.89
CA LEU A 533 14.62 17.59 11.29
C LEU A 533 14.19 16.17 11.71
N VAL A 534 13.08 16.06 12.43
CA VAL A 534 12.47 14.79 12.86
C VAL A 534 10.97 14.84 12.59
N PRO A 535 10.28 13.68 12.45
CA PRO A 535 8.82 13.65 12.34
C PRO A 535 8.15 14.33 13.54
N GLY A 536 7.22 15.26 13.28
CA GLY A 536 6.51 16.00 14.31
C GLY A 536 5.21 15.32 14.78
N PRO A 537 4.57 15.82 15.86
CA PRO A 537 3.27 15.32 16.33
C PRO A 537 2.16 15.39 15.26
N GLU A 538 2.26 16.38 14.36
CA GLU A 538 1.33 16.59 13.26
C GLU A 538 1.32 15.42 12.26
N THR A 539 2.49 14.80 12.02
CA THR A 539 2.62 13.63 11.14
C THR A 539 1.74 12.47 11.64
N TYR A 540 1.75 12.19 12.95
CA TYR A 540 0.87 11.20 13.57
C TYR A 540 -0.61 11.60 13.42
N ARG A 541 -0.95 12.87 13.65
CA ARG A 541 -2.33 13.37 13.55
C ARG A 541 -2.91 13.15 12.14
N ARG A 542 -2.11 13.43 11.09
CA ARG A 542 -2.50 13.22 9.69
C ARG A 542 -2.69 11.74 9.37
N ILE A 543 -1.76 10.87 9.79
CA ILE A 543 -1.88 9.41 9.61
C ILE A 543 -3.16 8.89 10.28
N LYS A 544 -3.44 9.35 11.51
CA LYS A 544 -4.64 8.99 12.26
C LYS A 544 -5.92 9.40 11.53
N GLU A 545 -6.00 10.62 10.99
CA GLU A 545 -7.19 11.09 10.27
C GLU A 545 -7.35 10.43 8.90
N GLU A 546 -6.26 10.19 8.16
CA GLU A 546 -6.30 9.46 6.90
C GLU A 546 -6.78 8.01 7.13
N LEU A 547 -6.22 7.31 8.13
CA LEU A 547 -6.68 5.96 8.51
C LEU A 547 -8.17 5.97 8.87
N ARG A 548 -8.60 6.91 9.72
CA ARG A 548 -10.01 7.07 10.09
C ARG A 548 -10.90 7.31 8.89
N THR A 549 -10.45 8.12 7.93
CA THR A 549 -11.17 8.42 6.69
C THR A 549 -11.30 7.18 5.82
N ARG A 550 -10.24 6.39 5.66
CA ARG A 550 -10.28 5.12 4.91
C ARG A 550 -11.22 4.11 5.55
N VAL A 551 -11.16 3.94 6.87
CA VAL A 551 -12.06 3.05 7.62
C VAL A 551 -13.51 3.48 7.42
N LYS A 552 -13.83 4.78 7.57
CA LYS A 552 -15.18 5.32 7.32
C LYS A 552 -15.64 5.06 5.89
N ARG A 553 -14.78 5.25 4.89
CA ARG A 553 -15.10 5.01 3.47
C ARG A 553 -15.44 3.54 3.22
N ILE A 554 -14.64 2.60 3.73
CA ILE A 554 -14.91 1.17 3.61
C ILE A 554 -16.25 0.82 4.25
N LEU A 555 -16.49 1.27 5.49
CA LEU A 555 -17.73 0.94 6.21
C LEU A 555 -18.98 1.51 5.51
N LYS A 556 -18.86 2.66 4.82
CA LYS A 556 -19.93 3.25 4.02
C LYS A 556 -20.30 2.44 2.77
N LEU A 557 -19.39 1.63 2.24
CA LEU A 557 -19.67 0.75 1.09
C LEU A 557 -20.61 -0.40 1.47
N GLU A 558 -20.86 -0.62 2.76
CA GLU A 558 -21.79 -1.64 3.28
C GLU A 558 -21.43 -3.07 2.84
N LEU A 559 -20.21 -3.35 2.37
CA LEU A 559 -19.80 -4.64 1.80
C LEU A 559 -20.11 -5.83 2.73
N PRO A 560 -20.19 -7.07 2.18
CA PRO A 560 -20.18 -8.27 3.01
C PRO A 560 -19.00 -8.27 3.97
N ALA A 561 -19.17 -8.85 5.15
CA ALA A 561 -18.25 -8.69 6.26
C ALA A 561 -16.83 -9.16 5.93
N VAL A 562 -16.69 -10.34 5.27
CA VAL A 562 -15.40 -10.85 4.77
C VAL A 562 -14.71 -9.83 3.85
N LYS A 563 -15.44 -9.26 2.88
CA LYS A 563 -14.89 -8.27 1.94
C LYS A 563 -14.56 -6.94 2.63
N THR A 564 -15.34 -6.54 3.63
CA THR A 564 -15.07 -5.37 4.46
C THR A 564 -13.75 -5.53 5.20
N ILE A 565 -13.53 -6.69 5.83
CA ILE A 565 -12.29 -6.95 6.57
C ILE A 565 -11.08 -7.07 5.63
N ASN A 566 -11.25 -7.70 4.45
CA ASN A 566 -10.17 -7.74 3.45
C ASN A 566 -9.82 -6.33 2.97
N ALA A 567 -10.80 -5.50 2.62
CA ALA A 567 -10.57 -4.12 2.23
C ALA A 567 -9.88 -3.30 3.35
N LEU A 568 -10.26 -3.53 4.61
CA LEU A 568 -9.62 -2.90 5.75
C LEU A 568 -8.14 -3.31 5.88
N ASN A 569 -7.87 -4.62 5.85
CA ASN A 569 -6.54 -5.18 6.00
C ASN A 569 -5.61 -4.86 4.81
N GLU A 570 -6.15 -4.73 3.59
CA GLU A 570 -5.38 -4.53 2.35
C GLU A 570 -5.25 -3.06 1.92
N TRP A 571 -6.16 -2.17 2.31
CA TRP A 571 -6.15 -0.78 1.84
C TRP A 571 -6.07 0.28 2.95
N ALA A 572 -6.67 0.04 4.12
CA ALA A 572 -6.68 1.02 5.21
C ALA A 572 -5.49 0.86 6.17
N LEU A 573 -5.35 -0.33 6.77
CA LEU A 573 -4.32 -0.60 7.78
C LEU A 573 -2.87 -0.49 7.28
N PRO A 574 -2.53 -0.73 5.98
CA PRO A 574 -1.16 -0.59 5.51
C PRO A 574 -0.55 0.80 5.70
N ILE A 575 -1.36 1.87 5.81
CA ILE A 575 -0.83 3.21 6.13
C ILE A 575 -0.20 3.22 7.53
N ALA A 576 -0.91 2.64 8.51
CA ALA A 576 -0.42 2.55 9.88
C ALA A 576 0.75 1.57 9.95
N GLN A 577 0.71 0.46 9.21
CA GLN A 577 1.83 -0.49 9.13
C GLN A 577 3.11 0.20 8.64
N TYR A 578 3.02 0.99 7.57
CA TYR A 578 4.18 1.73 7.04
C TYR A 578 4.73 2.73 8.07
N ALA A 579 3.86 3.50 8.72
CA ALA A 579 4.25 4.47 9.74
C ALA A 579 4.83 3.82 11.02
N CYS A 580 4.33 2.64 11.41
CA CYS A 580 4.92 1.84 12.48
C CYS A 580 6.34 1.40 12.10
N GLY A 581 6.51 0.92 10.86
CA GLY A 581 7.82 0.52 10.36
C GLY A 581 8.81 1.66 10.26
N ALA A 582 8.37 2.84 9.85
CA ALA A 582 9.17 4.05 9.80
C ALA A 582 9.56 4.61 11.19
N GLY A 583 9.03 4.04 12.28
CA GLY A 583 9.32 4.51 13.65
C GLY A 583 8.56 5.77 14.05
N VAL A 584 7.56 6.21 13.26
CA VAL A 584 6.76 7.42 13.53
C VAL A 584 5.72 7.18 14.62
N ILE A 585 5.22 5.93 14.72
CA ILE A 585 4.19 5.53 15.67
C ILE A 585 4.82 4.72 16.81
N SER A 586 4.59 5.15 18.04
CA SER A 586 4.96 4.39 19.24
C SER A 586 3.98 3.22 19.49
N ARG A 587 4.37 2.25 20.33
CA ARG A 587 3.47 1.15 20.73
C ARG A 587 2.16 1.66 21.35
N SER A 588 2.21 2.71 22.18
CA SER A 588 1.01 3.28 22.80
C SER A 588 0.10 3.96 21.78
N GLN A 589 0.67 4.67 20.81
CA GLN A 589 -0.08 5.24 19.70
C GLN A 589 -0.68 4.16 18.79
N ALA A 590 0.03 3.06 18.54
CA ALA A 590 -0.50 1.92 17.79
C ALA A 590 -1.74 1.33 18.48
N ALA A 591 -1.70 1.13 19.80
CA ALA A 591 -2.85 0.70 20.59
C ALA A 591 -4.01 1.73 20.56
N GLU A 592 -3.69 3.03 20.59
CA GLU A 592 -4.68 4.10 20.43
C GLU A 592 -5.39 4.04 19.07
N LEU A 593 -4.65 3.75 17.99
CA LEU A 593 -5.21 3.58 16.66
C LEU A 593 -6.12 2.35 16.58
N ASP A 594 -5.77 1.24 17.23
CA ASP A 594 -6.65 0.07 17.34
C ASP A 594 -7.98 0.43 18.04
N VAL A 595 -7.91 1.19 19.14
CA VAL A 595 -9.11 1.73 19.82
C VAL A 595 -9.92 2.62 18.88
N MET A 596 -9.26 3.50 18.12
CA MET A 596 -9.91 4.39 17.16
C MET A 596 -10.64 3.61 16.04
N VAL A 597 -10.02 2.57 15.49
CA VAL A 597 -10.63 1.68 14.49
C VAL A 597 -11.88 1.03 15.08
N ARG A 598 -11.77 0.41 16.26
CA ARG A 598 -12.93 -0.21 16.96
C ARG A 598 -14.04 0.79 17.24
N ASN A 599 -13.71 2.00 17.71
CA ASN A 599 -14.69 3.07 17.95
C ASN A 599 -15.36 3.55 16.66
N THR A 600 -14.65 3.54 15.53
CA THR A 600 -15.24 3.85 14.23
C THR A 600 -16.25 2.78 13.81
N PHE A 601 -15.93 1.49 14.02
CA PHE A 601 -16.89 0.40 13.82
C PHE A 601 -18.13 0.54 14.74
N ARG A 602 -17.96 0.90 16.01
CA ARG A 602 -19.07 1.13 16.95
C ARG A 602 -19.96 2.29 16.51
N ARG A 603 -19.38 3.41 16.09
CA ARG A 603 -20.12 4.56 15.56
C ARG A 603 -20.89 4.23 14.28
N SER A 604 -20.32 3.37 13.44
CA SER A 604 -21.01 2.82 12.27
C SER A 604 -21.98 1.68 12.61
N LYS A 605 -22.18 1.34 13.90
CA LYS A 605 -23.03 0.24 14.40
C LYS A 605 -22.62 -1.16 13.91
N CYS A 606 -21.41 -1.31 13.38
CA CYS A 606 -20.85 -2.58 12.92
C CYS A 606 -20.22 -3.41 14.05
N LEU A 607 -20.06 -2.81 15.25
CA LEU A 607 -19.52 -3.43 16.45
C LEU A 607 -20.33 -3.00 17.68
N SER A 608 -20.61 -3.90 18.62
CA SER A 608 -21.26 -3.55 19.89
C SER A 608 -20.25 -2.95 20.89
N HIS A 609 -20.77 -2.27 21.92
CA HIS A 609 -19.95 -1.87 23.08
C HIS A 609 -19.52 -3.07 23.91
N SER A 610 -20.33 -4.13 23.94
CA SER A 610 -20.05 -5.41 24.63
C SER A 610 -19.20 -6.38 23.83
N SER A 611 -18.81 -6.06 22.59
CA SER A 611 -18.01 -6.96 21.76
C SER A 611 -16.60 -7.12 22.30
N SER A 612 -16.15 -8.39 22.41
CA SER A 612 -14.79 -8.74 22.82
C SER A 612 -13.74 -8.15 21.88
N THR A 613 -12.72 -7.52 22.46
CA THR A 613 -11.55 -7.02 21.72
C THR A 613 -10.77 -8.17 21.08
N SER A 614 -10.64 -9.30 21.78
CA SER A 614 -9.91 -10.46 21.29
C SER A 614 -10.58 -11.06 20.05
N LEU A 615 -11.92 -11.21 20.06
CA LEU A 615 -12.66 -11.69 18.88
C LEU A 615 -12.58 -10.73 17.69
N PHE A 616 -12.35 -9.43 17.92
CA PHE A 616 -12.18 -8.47 16.84
C PHE A 616 -10.87 -8.70 16.06
N HIS A 617 -9.78 -9.04 16.77
CA HIS A 617 -8.46 -9.19 16.18
C HIS A 617 -8.08 -10.64 15.81
N MET A 618 -8.65 -11.62 16.49
CA MET A 618 -8.40 -13.04 16.23
C MET A 618 -8.74 -13.41 14.77
N ARG A 619 -7.98 -14.36 14.18
CA ARG A 619 -8.13 -14.77 12.78
C ARG A 619 -9.52 -15.36 12.52
N ARG A 620 -10.01 -15.22 11.29
CA ARG A 620 -11.30 -15.80 10.86
C ARG A 620 -11.35 -17.31 11.01
N LYS A 621 -10.29 -18.00 10.59
CA LYS A 621 -10.12 -19.45 10.77
C LYS A 621 -10.17 -19.90 12.24
N ASP A 622 -9.74 -19.06 13.18
CA ASP A 622 -9.80 -19.37 14.62
C ASP A 622 -11.14 -18.93 15.24
N GLY A 623 -12.03 -18.33 14.45
CA GLY A 623 -13.35 -17.90 14.84
C GLY A 623 -13.50 -16.43 15.25
N GLY A 624 -12.50 -15.60 14.97
CA GLY A 624 -12.58 -14.15 15.14
C GLY A 624 -13.01 -13.42 13.88
N ARG A 625 -13.02 -12.09 13.91
CA ARG A 625 -13.35 -11.25 12.75
C ARG A 625 -12.20 -11.06 11.77
N GLY A 626 -10.95 -11.23 12.23
CA GLY A 626 -9.75 -11.12 11.42
C GLY A 626 -9.25 -9.70 11.14
N VAL A 627 -9.63 -8.69 11.93
CA VAL A 627 -9.06 -7.34 11.79
C VAL A 627 -7.65 -7.33 12.38
N ARG A 628 -6.63 -7.10 11.56
CA ARG A 628 -5.25 -7.10 12.05
C ARG A 628 -5.04 -5.97 13.07
N SER A 629 -4.44 -6.29 14.22
CA SER A 629 -4.07 -5.28 15.22
C SER A 629 -2.88 -4.45 14.74
N ILE A 630 -3.00 -3.13 14.89
CA ILE A 630 -1.92 -2.18 14.60
C ILE A 630 -0.79 -2.32 15.64
N GLU A 631 -1.11 -2.63 16.90
CA GLU A 631 -0.09 -2.95 17.93
C GLU A 631 0.74 -4.18 17.52
N ASP A 632 0.11 -5.22 16.99
CA ASP A 632 0.84 -6.39 16.48
C ASP A 632 1.65 -6.06 15.22
N MET A 633 1.12 -5.22 14.33
CA MET A 633 1.89 -4.72 13.17
C MET A 633 3.15 -3.99 13.62
N TRP A 634 3.03 -3.14 14.64
CA TRP A 634 4.16 -2.45 15.26
C TRP A 634 5.17 -3.45 15.83
N THR A 635 4.70 -4.40 16.64
CA THR A 635 5.54 -5.42 17.29
C THR A 635 6.34 -6.22 16.27
N ARG A 636 5.67 -6.71 15.22
CA ARG A 636 6.30 -7.47 14.14
C ARG A 636 7.36 -6.66 13.40
N THR A 637 7.10 -5.38 13.17
CA THR A 637 8.05 -4.53 12.42
C THR A 637 9.26 -4.16 13.27
N VAL A 638 9.06 -3.96 14.57
CA VAL A 638 10.15 -3.72 15.52
C VAL A 638 11.06 -4.94 15.64
N ILE A 639 10.49 -6.14 15.88
CA ILE A 639 11.27 -7.38 16.01
C ILE A 639 12.01 -7.71 14.71
N SER A 640 11.32 -7.74 13.57
CA SER A 640 11.96 -8.05 12.28
C SER A 640 13.02 -7.02 11.87
N GLY A 641 12.87 -5.77 12.32
CA GLY A 641 13.83 -4.70 12.03
C GLY A 641 15.10 -4.76 12.89
N VAL A 642 15.11 -5.42 14.06
CA VAL A 642 16.30 -5.43 14.94
C VAL A 642 17.47 -6.10 14.26
N GLU A 643 17.27 -7.33 13.77
CA GLU A 643 18.35 -8.10 13.15
C GLU A 643 18.89 -7.37 11.91
N TYR A 644 18.00 -6.84 11.07
CA TYR A 644 18.38 -6.04 9.92
C TYR A 644 19.20 -4.81 10.31
N ARG A 645 18.80 -4.07 11.36
CA ARG A 645 19.53 -2.87 11.81
C ARG A 645 20.89 -3.23 12.40
N ARG A 646 21.00 -4.32 13.17
CA ARG A 646 22.29 -4.80 13.70
C ARG A 646 23.25 -5.18 12.57
N GLN A 647 22.78 -5.89 11.56
CA GLN A 647 23.60 -6.28 10.41
C GLN A 647 24.04 -5.10 9.54
N ARG A 648 23.24 -4.03 9.46
CA ARG A 648 23.45 -2.93 8.50
C ARG A 648 23.96 -1.62 9.12
N PHE A 649 23.82 -1.42 10.42
CA PHE A 649 24.10 -0.17 11.11
C PHE A 649 24.84 -0.37 12.45
N SER A 650 25.56 -1.49 12.64
CA SER A 650 26.24 -1.80 13.91
C SER A 650 27.19 -0.69 14.36
N ASP A 651 28.00 -0.20 13.43
CA ASP A 651 28.96 0.90 13.61
C ASP A 651 28.31 2.17 14.17
N ILE A 652 27.14 2.54 13.65
CA ILE A 652 26.38 3.72 14.10
C ILE A 652 25.68 3.43 15.44
N LEU A 653 25.09 2.23 15.58
CA LEU A 653 24.35 1.84 16.78
C LEU A 653 25.25 1.83 18.02
N ASP A 654 26.51 1.43 17.90
CA ASP A 654 27.45 1.38 19.01
C ASP A 654 27.75 2.77 19.60
N ILE A 655 27.82 3.79 18.75
CA ILE A 655 28.14 5.18 19.15
C ILE A 655 26.96 5.89 19.82
N LEU A 656 25.73 5.47 19.51
CA LEU A 656 24.55 6.15 20.04
C LEU A 656 24.45 5.98 21.57
N PRO A 657 24.04 7.03 22.31
CA PRO A 657 23.85 6.90 23.74
C PRO A 657 22.73 5.89 24.05
N ALA A 658 22.80 5.21 25.20
CA ALA A 658 21.77 4.26 25.64
C ALA A 658 20.36 4.89 25.73
N THR A 659 20.30 6.22 25.89
CA THR A 659 19.05 7.00 25.91
C THR A 659 18.46 7.26 24.52
N SER A 660 19.15 6.89 23.43
CA SER A 660 18.68 7.01 22.06
C SER A 660 17.35 6.28 21.84
N PRO A 661 16.37 6.89 21.14
CA PRO A 661 15.12 6.24 20.77
C PRO A 661 15.30 4.88 20.09
N LEU A 662 16.40 4.69 19.36
CA LEU A 662 16.65 3.47 18.59
C LEU A 662 17.18 2.33 19.46
N LYS A 663 18.03 2.61 20.46
CA LYS A 663 18.38 1.64 21.51
C LYS A 663 17.15 1.26 22.34
N LYS A 664 16.24 2.21 22.60
CA LYS A 664 14.94 1.90 23.24
C LYS A 664 14.06 0.98 22.39
N ILE A 665 14.09 1.11 21.06
CA ILE A 665 13.37 0.21 20.14
C ILE A 665 13.95 -1.21 20.22
N GLU A 666 15.27 -1.39 20.30
CA GLU A 666 15.86 -2.71 20.52
C GLU A 666 15.44 -3.32 21.86
N THR A 667 15.49 -2.55 22.94
CA THR A 667 15.00 -3.01 24.25
C THR A 667 13.52 -3.40 24.19
N ALA A 668 12.70 -2.61 23.48
CA ALA A 668 11.29 -2.91 23.30
C ALA A 668 11.06 -4.17 22.44
N ALA A 669 11.91 -4.41 21.44
CA ALA A 669 11.88 -5.64 20.65
C ALA A 669 12.19 -6.86 21.51
N ASN A 670 13.26 -6.81 22.32
CA ASN A 670 13.64 -7.91 23.20
C ASN A 670 12.51 -8.24 24.19
N ARG A 671 11.88 -7.21 24.77
CA ARG A 671 10.69 -7.39 25.62
C ARG A 671 9.53 -8.02 24.86
N ALA A 672 9.24 -7.55 23.66
CA ALA A 672 8.14 -8.08 22.86
C ALA A 672 8.39 -9.53 22.40
N THR A 673 9.64 -9.90 22.11
CA THR A 673 10.04 -11.28 21.82
C THR A 673 9.78 -12.18 23.02
N ALA A 674 10.14 -11.72 24.23
CA ALA A 674 9.85 -12.43 25.48
C ALA A 674 8.33 -12.52 25.75
N ASP A 675 7.59 -11.43 25.57
CA ASP A 675 6.12 -11.39 25.73
C ASP A 675 5.41 -12.39 24.80
N LEU A 676 5.98 -12.65 23.61
CA LEU A 676 5.45 -13.59 22.63
C LEU A 676 5.96 -15.04 22.81
N LEU A 677 6.82 -15.29 23.81
CA LEU A 677 7.43 -16.60 24.09
C LEU A 677 8.12 -17.20 22.85
N LEU A 678 8.77 -16.35 22.06
CA LEU A 678 9.49 -16.80 20.86
C LEU A 678 10.84 -17.38 21.25
N ASP A 679 11.16 -18.54 20.69
CA ASP A 679 12.48 -19.16 20.83
C ASP A 679 13.52 -18.32 20.07
N THR A 680 14.49 -17.77 20.80
CA THR A 680 15.57 -16.96 20.23
C THR A 680 16.78 -17.78 19.81
N THR A 681 16.77 -19.10 20.01
CA THR A 681 17.84 -19.99 19.53
C THR A 681 17.79 -20.20 18.03
N GLN A 682 16.64 -19.92 17.39
CA GLN A 682 16.45 -19.98 15.94
C GLN A 682 16.14 -18.59 15.34
N PRO A 683 16.44 -18.36 14.04
CA PRO A 683 16.06 -17.14 13.35
C PRO A 683 14.54 -16.94 13.37
N ILE A 684 14.09 -15.83 13.96
CA ILE A 684 12.67 -15.52 14.06
C ILE A 684 12.11 -15.19 12.66
N THR A 685 11.34 -16.12 12.09
CA THR A 685 10.75 -15.92 10.77
C THR A 685 9.51 -15.02 10.82
N GLY A 686 9.18 -14.40 9.68
CA GLY A 686 7.99 -13.58 9.56
C GLY A 686 6.67 -14.35 9.76
N ASP A 687 6.65 -15.66 9.54
CA ASP A 687 5.50 -16.54 9.81
C ASP A 687 5.36 -16.90 11.29
N MET A 688 6.47 -17.21 11.96
CA MET A 688 6.47 -17.42 13.42
C MET A 688 5.90 -16.20 14.14
N LEU A 689 6.35 -14.99 13.77
CA LEU A 689 5.83 -13.74 14.30
C LEU A 689 4.34 -13.52 14.02
N ARG A 690 3.88 -13.86 12.79
CA ARG A 690 2.45 -13.77 12.45
C ARG A 690 1.61 -14.68 13.32
N ASN A 691 2.07 -15.92 13.53
CA ASN A 691 1.36 -16.92 14.31
C ASN A 691 1.35 -16.55 15.79
N ALA A 692 2.50 -16.20 16.38
CA ALA A 692 2.59 -15.81 17.79
C ALA A 692 1.69 -14.60 18.13
N CYS A 693 1.70 -13.55 17.30
CA CYS A 693 0.79 -12.41 17.47
C CYS A 693 -0.69 -12.81 17.35
N ALA A 694 -1.03 -13.71 16.41
CA ALA A 694 -2.40 -14.18 16.26
C ALA A 694 -2.86 -15.02 17.46
N ASP A 695 -2.00 -15.91 17.95
CA ASP A 695 -2.28 -16.83 19.04
C ASP A 695 -2.36 -16.10 20.39
N ARG A 696 -1.66 -14.97 20.54
CA ARG A 696 -1.81 -14.05 21.69
C ARG A 696 -3.26 -13.63 21.90
N TRP A 697 -4.00 -13.30 20.84
CA TRP A 697 -5.42 -12.91 20.97
C TRP A 697 -6.31 -14.08 21.41
N LYS A 698 -5.98 -15.30 20.99
CA LYS A 698 -6.67 -16.51 21.44
C LYS A 698 -6.43 -16.75 22.93
N LYS A 699 -5.18 -16.66 23.40
CA LYS A 699 -4.83 -16.76 24.82
C LYS A 699 -5.54 -15.68 25.66
N LEU A 700 -5.50 -14.43 25.21
CA LEU A 700 -6.20 -13.31 25.87
C LEU A 700 -7.71 -13.53 25.98
N LEU A 701 -8.33 -14.18 25.00
CA LEU A 701 -9.75 -14.54 25.06
C LEU A 701 -10.00 -15.64 26.09
N GLU A 702 -9.12 -16.64 26.17
CA GLU A 702 -9.19 -17.75 27.11
C GLU A 702 -8.97 -17.33 28.57
N ASP A 703 -8.09 -16.35 28.79
CA ASP A 703 -7.71 -15.85 30.11
C ASP A 703 -8.60 -14.69 30.61
N GLN A 704 -9.70 -14.37 29.92
CA GLN A 704 -10.63 -13.32 30.33
C GLN A 704 -12.09 -13.81 30.33
N PRO A 705 -12.85 -13.60 31.43
CA PRO A 705 -14.25 -13.97 31.46
C PRO A 705 -15.05 -13.11 30.46
N GLN A 706 -15.81 -13.77 29.58
CA GLN A 706 -16.74 -13.14 28.65
C GLN A 706 -18.14 -13.18 29.25
N ALA A 707 -18.70 -12.00 29.57
CA ALA A 707 -20.00 -11.87 30.23
C ALA A 707 -20.15 -12.74 31.51
N GLY A 708 -19.07 -12.88 32.28
CA GLY A 708 -19.04 -13.62 33.54
C GLY A 708 -18.71 -15.12 33.44
N ARG A 709 -18.35 -15.66 32.27
CA ARG A 709 -17.91 -17.06 32.09
C ARG A 709 -16.57 -17.16 31.37
N TRP A 710 -15.77 -18.18 31.67
CA TRP A 710 -14.49 -18.37 31.00
C TRP A 710 -14.67 -19.06 29.66
N TRP A 711 -13.93 -18.60 28.65
CA TRP A 711 -13.99 -19.21 27.31
C TRP A 711 -13.50 -20.67 27.32
N ARG A 712 -12.51 -21.01 28.16
CA ARG A 712 -12.03 -22.39 28.35
C ARG A 712 -13.12 -23.32 28.89
N GLU A 713 -13.94 -22.84 29.82
CA GLU A 713 -15.08 -23.60 30.36
C GLU A 713 -16.14 -23.86 29.28
N LEU A 714 -16.39 -22.88 28.40
CA LEU A 714 -17.30 -23.04 27.26
C LEU A 714 -16.77 -24.02 26.21
N ALA A 715 -15.45 -24.07 26.01
CA ALA A 715 -14.79 -25.01 25.10
C ALA A 715 -14.75 -26.44 25.67
N LEU A 716 -14.51 -26.59 26.98
CA LEU A 716 -14.58 -27.88 27.68
C LEU A 716 -16.01 -28.42 27.79
N ALA A 717 -17.01 -27.53 27.75
CA ALA A 717 -18.42 -27.90 27.63
C ALA A 717 -18.83 -28.30 26.20
N ALA A 718 -17.92 -28.23 25.21
CA ALA A 718 -18.16 -28.76 23.87
C ALA A 718 -18.13 -30.30 23.94
N PRO A 719 -19.26 -31.00 23.72
CA PRO A 719 -19.25 -32.47 23.69
C PRO A 719 -18.30 -33.00 22.61
N GLU A 720 -17.68 -34.15 22.88
CA GLU A 720 -16.85 -34.88 21.91
C GLU A 720 -17.59 -35.00 20.55
N GLY A 721 -16.91 -34.68 19.45
CA GLY A 721 -17.45 -34.78 18.10
C GLY A 721 -17.99 -33.50 17.46
N ILE A 722 -17.80 -32.31 18.06
CA ILE A 722 -18.09 -31.03 17.38
C ILE A 722 -17.00 -30.72 16.36
N ASP A 723 -17.38 -30.65 15.08
CA ASP A 723 -16.53 -30.15 14.02
C ASP A 723 -16.39 -28.63 14.14
N MET A 724 -15.26 -28.20 14.68
CA MET A 724 -14.94 -26.79 14.86
C MET A 724 -14.76 -26.08 13.52
N ASP A 725 -14.21 -26.73 12.50
CA ASP A 725 -14.02 -26.12 11.19
C ASP A 725 -15.37 -25.87 10.51
N ALA A 726 -16.29 -26.82 10.58
CA ALA A 726 -17.67 -26.62 10.12
C ALA A 726 -18.40 -25.53 10.92
N THR A 727 -18.18 -25.46 12.22
CA THR A 727 -18.78 -24.45 13.12
C THR A 727 -18.26 -23.05 12.82
N LEU A 728 -17.02 -22.92 12.37
CA LEU A 728 -16.38 -21.65 12.03
C LEU A 728 -16.47 -21.29 10.54
N GLY A 729 -16.80 -22.26 9.68
CA GLY A 729 -16.77 -22.11 8.22
C GLY A 729 -17.63 -20.96 7.70
N TRP A 730 -18.72 -20.60 8.39
CA TRP A 730 -19.56 -19.46 8.00
C TRP A 730 -18.86 -18.09 8.14
N ILE A 731 -17.79 -18.00 8.95
CA ILE A 731 -17.01 -16.78 9.16
C ILE A 731 -16.03 -16.57 8.01
N ASP A 732 -15.44 -17.65 7.50
CA ASP A 732 -14.37 -17.59 6.49
C ASP A 732 -14.86 -17.88 5.07
N ASP A 733 -16.13 -18.26 4.88
CA ASP A 733 -16.66 -18.51 3.54
C ASP A 733 -16.74 -17.21 2.72
N ALA A 734 -15.89 -17.13 1.70
CA ALA A 734 -15.77 -15.99 0.79
C ALA A 734 -17.04 -15.73 -0.04
N ASN A 735 -17.95 -16.71 -0.14
CA ASN A 735 -19.25 -16.60 -0.80
C ASN A 735 -20.34 -16.10 0.15
N THR A 736 -20.05 -16.02 1.46
CA THR A 736 -21.03 -15.58 2.45
C THR A 736 -21.45 -14.14 2.20
N THR A 737 -22.76 -13.91 2.20
CA THR A 737 -23.35 -12.58 1.96
C THR A 737 -23.70 -11.85 3.25
N LEU A 738 -23.13 -12.26 4.39
CA LEU A 738 -23.43 -11.69 5.69
C LEU A 738 -22.91 -10.25 5.77
N GLY A 739 -23.80 -9.33 6.06
CA GLY A 739 -23.44 -7.94 6.35
C GLY A 739 -22.75 -7.82 7.70
N MET A 740 -21.94 -6.76 7.87
CA MET A 740 -21.19 -6.48 9.10
C MET A 740 -22.05 -6.47 10.37
N HIS A 741 -23.29 -5.96 10.28
CA HIS A 741 -24.24 -5.93 11.39
C HIS A 741 -24.70 -7.33 11.81
N VAL A 742 -24.98 -8.20 10.85
CA VAL A 742 -25.43 -9.57 11.12
C VAL A 742 -24.28 -10.39 11.71
N GLU A 743 -23.07 -10.26 11.14
CA GLU A 743 -21.87 -10.88 11.73
C GLU A 743 -21.66 -10.39 13.16
N ASN A 744 -21.92 -9.10 13.46
CA ASN A 744 -21.81 -8.58 14.82
C ASN A 744 -22.76 -9.24 15.80
N VAL A 745 -24.03 -9.40 15.42
CA VAL A 745 -25.02 -10.07 16.30
C VAL A 745 -24.58 -11.50 16.58
N ILE A 746 -24.18 -12.25 15.55
CA ILE A 746 -23.74 -13.65 15.70
C ILE A 746 -22.48 -13.73 16.57
N MET A 747 -21.51 -12.83 16.36
CA MET A 747 -20.29 -12.78 17.17
C MET A 747 -20.55 -12.42 18.64
N ASN A 748 -21.51 -11.55 18.92
CA ASN A 748 -21.88 -11.20 20.30
C ASN A 748 -22.63 -12.36 20.98
N ILE A 749 -23.55 -13.03 20.25
CA ILE A 749 -24.20 -14.25 20.75
C ILE A 749 -23.13 -15.28 21.10
N ARG A 750 -22.17 -15.49 20.21
CA ARG A 750 -21.07 -16.43 20.44
C ARG A 750 -20.18 -16.04 21.62
N ALA A 751 -19.90 -14.76 21.81
CA ALA A 751 -19.18 -14.29 23.00
C ALA A 751 -19.95 -14.57 24.30
N SER A 752 -21.27 -14.79 24.23
CA SER A 752 -22.16 -14.98 25.38
C SER A 752 -22.80 -16.38 25.47
N CYS A 753 -22.58 -17.28 24.50
CA CYS A 753 -23.25 -18.58 24.41
C CYS A 753 -22.33 -19.72 23.91
N ILE A 754 -22.63 -20.92 24.43
CA ILE A 754 -22.04 -22.26 24.22
C ILE A 754 -21.84 -22.62 22.73
N PRO A 755 -20.83 -23.45 22.37
CA PRO A 755 -20.63 -23.99 21.02
C PRO A 755 -21.91 -24.59 20.41
N THR A 756 -22.28 -24.11 19.23
CA THR A 756 -23.39 -24.68 18.45
C THR A 756 -22.96 -26.03 17.87
N ARG A 757 -23.63 -27.13 18.26
CA ARG A 757 -23.48 -28.46 17.66
C ARG A 757 -23.85 -28.40 16.17
N SER A 758 -22.88 -28.15 15.30
CA SER A 758 -23.02 -28.40 13.87
C SER A 758 -22.61 -29.84 13.59
N PHE A 759 -23.56 -30.66 13.15
CA PHE A 759 -23.29 -32.04 12.71
C PHE A 759 -23.11 -32.05 11.19
N PRO A 760 -22.18 -32.85 10.65
CA PRO A 760 -21.99 -32.98 9.21
C PRO A 760 -23.31 -33.36 8.51
N ARG A 761 -23.45 -32.90 7.26
CA ARG A 761 -24.68 -32.84 6.45
C ARG A 761 -25.36 -34.19 6.11
N ARG A 762 -25.04 -35.28 6.83
CA ARG A 762 -25.59 -36.62 6.60
C ARG A 762 -25.92 -37.29 7.93
N GLN A 763 -27.01 -36.84 8.55
CA GLN A 763 -27.93 -37.58 9.42
C GLN A 763 -28.80 -36.54 10.12
N ARG A 764 -30.03 -36.33 9.64
CA ARG A 764 -31.04 -35.55 10.37
C ARG A 764 -32.27 -36.42 10.55
N ASP A 765 -32.52 -36.78 11.79
CA ASP A 765 -33.89 -36.89 12.28
C ASP A 765 -34.48 -35.46 12.30
N PRO A 766 -35.61 -35.20 11.60
CA PRO A 766 -36.21 -33.88 11.49
C PRO A 766 -36.95 -33.41 12.75
N THR A 767 -37.05 -34.24 13.80
CA THR A 767 -37.87 -33.90 14.97
C THR A 767 -37.20 -32.94 15.96
N CYS A 768 -38.01 -32.08 16.57
CA CYS A 768 -37.61 -31.08 17.56
C CYS A 768 -36.92 -31.73 18.75
N ARG A 769 -35.73 -31.27 19.09
CA ARG A 769 -34.87 -31.95 20.07
C ARG A 769 -35.31 -31.81 21.53
N ILE A 770 -36.31 -30.99 21.81
CA ILE A 770 -36.85 -30.78 23.17
C ILE A 770 -38.10 -31.64 23.42
N CYS A 771 -38.98 -31.79 22.41
CA CYS A 771 -40.23 -32.52 22.57
C CYS A 771 -40.31 -33.82 21.73
N GLY A 772 -39.40 -34.02 20.78
CA GLY A 772 -39.32 -35.18 19.89
C GLY A 772 -40.46 -35.33 18.88
N ARG A 773 -41.31 -34.30 18.70
CA ARG A 773 -42.62 -34.48 18.02
C ARG A 773 -42.94 -33.52 16.87
N THR A 774 -42.22 -32.43 16.70
CA THR A 774 -42.51 -31.41 15.67
C THR A 774 -41.29 -31.13 14.82
N ASP A 775 -41.47 -30.98 13.50
CA ASP A 775 -40.39 -30.69 12.56
C ASP A 775 -39.77 -29.30 12.86
N GLU A 776 -38.43 -29.25 12.98
CA GLU A 776 -37.66 -28.02 13.23
C GLU A 776 -37.25 -27.29 11.93
N SER A 777 -37.66 -27.79 10.75
CA SER A 777 -37.28 -27.25 9.43
C SER A 777 -37.69 -25.80 9.19
#